data_AF-A0A0Q6RDR9-F1
#
_entry.id   AF-A0A0Q6RDR9-F1
#
_cell.length_a   1.000
_cell.length_b   1.000
_cell.length_c   1.000
_cell.angle_alpha   90.00
_cell.angle_beta   90.00
_cell.angle_gamma   90.00
#
_symmetry.space_group_name_H-M   'P 1'
#
loop_
_entity.id
_entity.type
_entity.pdbx_description
1 polymer ?
#
loop_
_entity_poly.entity_id
_entity_poly.type
_entity_poly.pdbx_seq_one_letter_code
_entity_poly.pdbx_strand_id
1 'polypeptide(L)'
;MSTGLLEQRVNYPHSQYEYGPAKGYADADADGRKEIDCSGLLYRMLKDAGYSIPYLTTGQLNVDVTHFNVIPLASVEPGDIALWINFHGHTGVVEDINSVRTAGNFFGSQSSSGPKSAKYGHLSGYWPMPEKFLRPKAQYRTGAQPAPVAAPAPAPSPAGPAPLMNFQYPFRKADGKQFTDAEEIYKVLEVETSGHYLLGSNKFWHGGIHITNSSAPQCVLNEPVRCMADGEVVAYRLNEDYLESTFGDNEKKLKYSNSFCLVRHEYKSAPNAEEGPNKGKQNKLNFYSLYMHLLPHARYPLAPEETPAKKVTMKVGDFNAYPTAPQPGVVSQADGKLVNGTRLEILETADSGELTYAKGKILSGSVKKGSTKTRGVGDAVWFAYLKNGEPYKNTANTQIWKEELLPERLRPNYWQGKVKAKLVKRLPLYDAPATPTNGQPAGSPKGTLQLNVGSVIEFDSKAVLNLSVGNQTLRMAACTLVSGSLWGNGVMPPTFWACVENVLPNKYVSWETVTPSEFDSVVATSTGIKAGDPIGYLGQTENLTSEQGASDSKFQVHVEIFTAEAEVKDFLKNLAGLKTGKQYLQLPTGTELKKVAPATGTTPLKLDHAVDLGKAPVVKVGPEDWYNVSITDDGQPVSGLVKKTGAKIITQHDWEKLGFQIVEETNATADGFLDPEDMPQFFKDLFAKIDTNHDGQVEPAELANALKNAETRSRWSKLIAHHPTEWKDKADSAKWSKLDQLLETSPKTLKHEKERIDKYVFWDELAGKAAISSSLIWHFHPIALLDNFMSQSVYIDVERFVAMYAEQHASFQAESPALSAKSKENLREIVKNINIYVDKNREMLTIYELSYMFATARHEAYNYTIAEYFSAAPEIGSVSYFDKYDPVLAASAAHRERAVGNGNTVQGDGFKYRGRGLVHLTWKNNYQKAKDYFGIDFVGSPEEAAGFKNSVPIMIWGMKEGIFTNQKLGTYVNNTTKDYQGARKVINGSDQKVLIASYATKFEAILRATSVAPETR
;
A
#
# COMPACT_ATOMS: atom_id res chain seq x y z
N MET A 1 24.79 17.84 1.64
CA MET A 1 24.84 19.01 2.55
C MET A 1 24.49 20.24 1.73
N SER A 2 23.50 21.04 2.14
CA SER A 2 23.12 22.28 1.45
C SER A 2 24.27 23.30 1.52
N THR A 3 24.52 24.05 0.44
CA THR A 3 25.48 25.16 0.47
C THR A 3 24.97 26.33 1.32
N GLY A 4 23.68 26.39 1.67
CA GLY A 4 23.10 27.51 2.40
C GLY A 4 22.91 28.77 1.55
N LEU A 5 23.31 28.74 0.27
CA LEU A 5 23.27 29.88 -0.64
C LEU A 5 21.85 30.17 -1.14
N LEU A 6 21.08 29.14 -1.49
CA LEU A 6 19.74 29.32 -2.02
C LEU A 6 18.78 29.91 -0.97
N GLU A 7 19.02 29.58 0.30
CA GLU A 7 18.32 30.11 1.46
C GLU A 7 18.57 31.61 1.65
N GLN A 8 19.70 32.15 1.19
CA GLN A 8 19.99 33.59 1.28
C GLN A 8 19.20 34.44 0.28
N ARG A 9 18.51 33.84 -0.71
CA ARG A 9 17.77 34.58 -1.75
C ARG A 9 16.80 35.61 -1.17
N VAL A 10 16.15 35.28 -0.05
CA VAL A 10 15.19 36.16 0.63
C VAL A 10 15.81 37.47 1.14
N ASN A 11 17.12 37.48 1.38
CA ASN A 11 17.87 38.65 1.87
C ASN A 11 18.25 39.62 0.75
N TYR A 12 18.01 39.26 -0.52
CA TYR A 12 18.36 40.06 -1.70
C TYR A 12 17.14 40.34 -2.60
N PRO A 13 16.07 40.98 -2.07
CA PRO A 13 14.90 41.29 -2.87
C PRO A 13 15.21 42.36 -3.91
N HIS A 14 14.67 42.20 -5.12
CA HIS A 14 14.83 43.13 -6.24
C HIS A 14 14.29 44.55 -5.95
N SER A 15 13.54 44.75 -4.87
CA SER A 15 13.04 46.06 -4.44
C SER A 15 14.07 46.90 -3.70
N GLN A 16 15.11 46.27 -3.13
CA GLN A 16 16.15 46.93 -2.31
C GLN A 16 17.51 47.03 -3.00
N TYR A 17 17.67 46.37 -4.14
CA TYR A 17 18.91 46.28 -4.87
C TYR A 17 18.67 46.57 -6.34
N GLU A 18 19.63 47.20 -6.98
CA GLU A 18 19.69 47.35 -8.43
C GLU A 18 21.06 46.99 -8.97
N TYR A 19 21.18 46.84 -10.29
CA TYR A 19 22.42 46.36 -10.89
C TYR A 19 23.36 47.54 -11.19
N GLY A 20 24.52 47.56 -10.54
CA GLY A 20 25.53 48.61 -10.72
C GLY A 20 26.95 48.11 -10.40
N PRO A 21 28.00 48.91 -10.68
CA PRO A 21 29.39 48.50 -10.48
C PRO A 21 29.78 48.35 -8.99
N ALA A 22 28.96 48.83 -8.06
CA ALA A 22 29.22 48.68 -6.64
C ALA A 22 28.95 47.26 -6.11
N LYS A 23 29.53 46.94 -4.94
CA LYS A 23 29.46 45.61 -4.32
C LYS A 23 28.23 45.43 -3.41
N GLY A 24 27.15 46.19 -3.60
CA GLY A 24 25.91 46.11 -2.80
C GLY A 24 25.89 46.91 -1.49
N TYR A 25 26.89 47.76 -1.23
CA TYR A 25 27.01 48.50 0.06
C TYR A 25 26.47 49.93 -0.02
N ALA A 26 26.47 50.52 -1.21
CA ALA A 26 26.11 51.91 -1.44
C ALA A 26 24.94 51.99 -2.40
N ASP A 27 24.08 52.96 -2.15
CA ASP A 27 23.10 53.51 -3.07
C ASP A 27 23.80 54.70 -3.73
N ALA A 28 24.32 54.50 -4.95
CA ALA A 28 25.26 55.43 -5.57
C ALA A 28 24.54 56.57 -6.32
N ASP A 29 23.30 56.36 -6.73
CA ASP A 29 22.45 57.34 -7.43
C ASP A 29 21.32 57.91 -6.53
N ALA A 30 21.24 57.44 -5.28
CA ALA A 30 20.31 57.87 -4.23
C ALA A 30 18.83 57.55 -4.54
N ASP A 31 18.57 56.49 -5.31
CA ASP A 31 17.22 56.05 -5.68
C ASP A 31 16.51 55.21 -4.59
N GLY A 32 17.22 54.91 -3.50
CA GLY A 32 16.78 54.07 -2.39
C GLY A 32 17.18 52.61 -2.51
N ARG A 33 17.97 52.22 -3.53
CA ARG A 33 18.42 50.85 -3.79
C ARG A 33 19.94 50.75 -3.80
N LYS A 34 20.45 49.62 -3.33
CA LYS A 34 21.89 49.36 -3.31
C LYS A 34 22.33 48.77 -4.65
N GLU A 35 23.32 49.39 -5.28
CA GLU A 35 23.94 48.87 -6.51
C GLU A 35 24.74 47.59 -6.22
N ILE A 36 24.46 46.50 -6.93
CA ILE A 36 25.14 45.21 -6.77
C ILE A 36 25.42 44.52 -8.11
N ASP A 37 26.67 44.10 -8.32
CA ASP A 37 27.06 43.27 -9.45
C ASP A 37 26.88 41.75 -9.15
N CYS A 38 27.02 40.89 -10.16
CA CYS A 38 26.78 39.45 -10.00
C CYS A 38 27.78 38.75 -9.07
N SER A 39 29.05 39.16 -9.12
CA SER A 39 30.09 38.60 -8.25
C SER A 39 29.99 39.15 -6.82
N GLY A 40 29.56 40.40 -6.67
CA GLY A 40 29.23 41.03 -5.41
C GLY A 40 28.01 40.39 -4.73
N LEU A 41 26.97 40.05 -5.49
CA LEU A 41 25.82 39.30 -4.98
C LEU A 41 26.25 37.94 -4.43
N LEU A 42 26.99 37.16 -5.21
CA LEU A 42 27.47 35.86 -4.77
C LEU A 42 28.39 35.95 -3.54
N TYR A 43 29.31 36.92 -3.51
CA TYR A 43 30.18 37.15 -2.36
C TYR A 43 29.40 37.37 -1.07
N ARG A 44 28.33 38.17 -1.11
CA ARG A 44 27.53 38.41 0.09
C ARG A 44 26.66 37.22 0.46
N MET A 45 26.06 36.54 -0.51
CA MET A 45 25.31 35.31 -0.25
C MET A 45 26.20 34.25 0.40
N LEU A 46 27.47 34.13 -0.02
CA LEU A 46 28.46 33.27 0.64
C LEU A 46 28.72 33.72 2.07
N LYS A 47 28.94 35.02 2.30
CA LYS A 47 29.19 35.58 3.63
C LYS A 47 28.01 35.36 4.59
N ASP A 48 26.79 35.61 4.13
CA ASP A 48 25.57 35.42 4.93
C ASP A 48 25.27 33.94 5.17
N ALA A 49 25.65 33.07 4.22
CA ALA A 49 25.66 31.63 4.44
C ALA A 49 26.79 31.16 5.39
N GLY A 50 27.64 32.07 5.88
CA GLY A 50 28.69 31.78 6.87
C GLY A 50 30.04 31.40 6.27
N TYR A 51 30.28 31.62 4.98
CA TYR A 51 31.57 31.37 4.34
C TYR A 51 32.54 32.55 4.49
N SER A 52 33.74 32.24 4.96
CA SER A 52 34.95 33.05 4.92
C SER A 52 35.72 32.81 3.60
N ILE A 53 35.08 33.15 2.48
CA ILE A 53 35.70 33.14 1.14
C ILE A 53 35.89 34.59 0.70
N PRO A 54 37.09 34.99 0.21
CA PRO A 54 37.30 36.36 -0.24
C PRO A 54 36.43 36.69 -1.46
N TYR A 55 36.23 37.98 -1.72
CA TYR A 55 35.56 38.42 -2.95
C TYR A 55 36.39 37.99 -4.17
N LEU A 56 35.73 37.33 -5.12
CA LEU A 56 36.31 36.90 -6.40
C LEU A 56 35.39 37.35 -7.53
N THR A 57 35.96 37.98 -8.55
CA THR A 57 35.25 38.27 -9.80
C THR A 57 34.85 36.98 -10.52
N THR A 58 33.89 37.02 -11.45
CA THR A 58 33.50 35.84 -12.26
C THR A 58 34.70 35.17 -12.95
N GLY A 59 35.64 35.96 -13.46
CA GLY A 59 36.88 35.44 -14.07
C GLY A 59 37.80 34.74 -13.06
N GLN A 60 37.91 35.26 -11.84
CA GLN A 60 38.68 34.62 -10.77
C GLN A 60 38.00 33.35 -10.25
N LEU A 61 36.66 33.34 -10.14
CA LEU A 61 35.89 32.14 -9.80
C LEU A 61 36.13 31.00 -10.80
N ASN A 62 36.30 31.32 -12.09
CA ASN A 62 36.57 30.32 -13.11
C ASN A 62 37.85 29.49 -12.84
N VAL A 63 38.88 30.11 -12.24
CA VAL A 63 40.18 29.47 -12.02
C VAL A 63 40.42 29.08 -10.55
N ASP A 64 39.55 29.51 -9.63
CA ASP A 64 39.70 29.20 -8.20
C ASP A 64 39.32 27.75 -7.91
N VAL A 65 40.35 26.96 -7.59
CA VAL A 65 40.23 25.58 -7.06
C VAL A 65 40.55 25.51 -5.58
N THR A 66 40.93 26.63 -4.96
CA THR A 66 41.26 26.71 -3.54
C THR A 66 39.99 26.64 -2.71
N HIS A 67 39.03 27.51 -3.01
CA HIS A 67 37.80 27.73 -2.24
C HIS A 67 36.61 26.93 -2.77
N PHE A 68 36.63 26.51 -4.04
CA PHE A 68 35.50 25.81 -4.68
C PHE A 68 35.88 24.45 -5.26
N ASN A 69 34.91 23.53 -5.27
CA ASN A 69 34.95 22.30 -6.05
C ASN A 69 34.24 22.53 -7.38
N VAL A 70 34.81 22.06 -8.49
CA VAL A 70 34.14 22.04 -9.80
C VAL A 70 33.14 20.89 -9.82
N ILE A 71 31.89 21.20 -10.12
CA ILE A 71 30.80 20.22 -10.13
C ILE A 71 30.47 19.82 -11.57
N PRO A 72 30.53 18.51 -11.90
CA PRO A 72 30.09 18.05 -13.21
C PRO A 72 28.58 18.24 -13.35
N LEU A 73 28.09 18.55 -14.57
CA LEU A 73 26.68 18.85 -14.86
C LEU A 73 25.68 17.82 -14.27
N ALA A 74 26.05 16.53 -14.28
CA ALA A 74 25.25 15.43 -13.74
C ALA A 74 25.05 15.50 -12.21
N SER A 75 25.94 16.20 -11.50
CA SER A 75 25.98 16.32 -10.04
C SER A 75 25.62 17.71 -9.53
N VAL A 76 25.22 18.63 -10.42
CA VAL A 76 24.75 19.97 -10.04
C VAL A 76 23.50 19.84 -9.17
N GLU A 77 23.46 20.55 -8.06
CA GLU A 77 22.31 20.60 -7.17
C GLU A 77 21.88 22.05 -6.95
N PRO A 78 20.63 22.29 -6.53
CA PRO A 78 20.21 23.60 -6.03
C PRO A 78 21.18 24.13 -4.97
N GLY A 79 21.57 25.40 -5.10
CA GLY A 79 22.57 26.05 -4.26
C GLY A 79 24.00 25.98 -4.81
N ASP A 80 24.27 25.26 -5.90
CA ASP A 80 25.53 25.38 -6.64
C ASP A 80 25.63 26.70 -7.39
N ILE A 81 26.85 27.10 -7.76
CA ILE A 81 27.13 28.35 -8.46
C ILE A 81 27.28 28.03 -9.95
N ALA A 82 26.52 28.71 -10.80
CA ALA A 82 26.61 28.65 -12.25
C ALA A 82 27.49 29.79 -12.77
N LEU A 83 28.43 29.47 -13.67
CA LEU A 83 29.32 30.44 -14.31
C LEU A 83 29.08 30.50 -15.82
N TRP A 84 28.89 31.72 -16.31
CA TRP A 84 28.83 32.09 -17.72
C TRP A 84 30.05 32.94 -18.08
N ILE A 85 31.16 32.31 -18.41
CA ILE A 85 32.46 32.97 -18.61
C ILE A 85 32.47 33.75 -19.93
N ASN A 86 32.06 33.09 -21.01
CA ASN A 86 32.09 33.67 -22.35
C ASN A 86 30.80 34.42 -22.68
N PHE A 87 29.73 34.18 -21.91
CA PHE A 87 28.45 34.84 -22.05
C PHE A 87 28.29 35.93 -20.98
N HIS A 88 28.68 37.16 -21.33
CA HIS A 88 28.64 38.37 -20.48
C HIS A 88 29.42 38.34 -19.15
N GLY A 89 30.24 37.30 -18.89
CA GLY A 89 31.09 37.24 -17.69
C GLY A 89 30.28 37.18 -16.39
N HIS A 90 29.25 36.34 -16.35
CA HIS A 90 28.23 36.33 -15.32
C HIS A 90 28.33 35.13 -14.35
N THR A 91 27.86 35.30 -13.11
CA THR A 91 27.74 34.23 -12.11
C THR A 91 26.39 34.31 -11.38
N GLY A 92 25.84 33.17 -11.01
CA GLY A 92 24.60 33.09 -10.24
C GLY A 92 24.46 31.78 -9.48
N VAL A 93 23.39 31.62 -8.70
CA VAL A 93 23.14 30.42 -7.88
C VAL A 93 22.04 29.58 -8.52
N VAL A 94 22.29 28.29 -8.75
CA VAL A 94 21.34 27.34 -9.31
C VAL A 94 20.17 27.17 -8.35
N GLU A 95 18.95 27.41 -8.82
CA GLU A 95 17.71 27.18 -8.07
C GLU A 95 17.15 25.79 -8.36
N ASP A 96 17.21 25.37 -9.62
CA ASP A 96 16.87 24.02 -10.06
C ASP A 96 17.51 23.68 -11.41
N ILE A 97 17.45 22.40 -11.75
CA ILE A 97 17.84 21.86 -13.05
C ILE A 97 16.87 20.73 -13.41
N ASN A 98 16.42 20.70 -14.66
CA ASN A 98 15.46 19.69 -15.12
C ASN A 98 16.07 18.27 -15.10
N SER A 99 15.20 17.25 -15.14
CA SER A 99 15.61 15.84 -15.01
C SER A 99 16.57 15.37 -16.11
N VAL A 100 16.54 16.00 -17.29
CA VAL A 100 17.43 15.70 -18.43
C VAL A 100 18.70 16.58 -18.45
N ARG A 101 18.88 17.48 -17.48
CA ARG A 101 20.06 18.33 -17.28
C ARG A 101 20.37 19.30 -18.45
N THR A 102 19.36 19.74 -19.20
CA THR A 102 19.51 20.63 -20.38
C THR A 102 18.99 22.06 -20.18
N ALA A 103 18.31 22.33 -19.06
CA ALA A 103 17.80 23.64 -18.67
C ALA A 103 17.51 23.68 -17.17
N GLY A 104 17.47 24.88 -16.60
CA GLY A 104 17.18 25.09 -15.18
C GLY A 104 16.86 26.55 -14.87
N ASN A 105 16.70 26.86 -13.59
CA ASN A 105 16.57 28.24 -13.10
C ASN A 105 17.77 28.61 -12.24
N PHE A 106 18.18 29.88 -12.30
CA PHE A 106 19.23 30.43 -11.46
C PHE A 106 18.82 31.79 -10.90
N PHE A 107 19.27 32.10 -9.69
CA PHE A 107 19.12 33.38 -9.05
C PHE A 107 20.36 34.25 -9.26
N GLY A 108 20.14 35.53 -9.55
CA GLY A 108 21.20 36.52 -9.76
C GLY A 108 21.27 37.10 -11.17
N SER A 109 20.27 36.83 -12.03
CA SER A 109 20.21 37.43 -13.37
C SER A 109 20.21 38.96 -13.33
N GLN A 110 20.97 39.57 -14.24
CA GLN A 110 21.16 41.02 -14.31
C GLN A 110 20.01 41.66 -15.08
N SER A 111 18.98 42.09 -14.36
CA SER A 111 17.97 43.02 -14.88
C SER A 111 18.24 44.43 -14.33
N SER A 112 17.78 45.48 -15.01
CA SER A 112 17.83 46.87 -14.52
C SER A 112 17.01 47.12 -13.25
N SER A 113 16.49 46.07 -12.61
CA SER A 113 15.63 46.12 -11.44
C SER A 113 16.12 45.22 -10.30
N GLY A 114 17.40 44.84 -10.29
CA GLY A 114 18.04 44.05 -9.24
C GLY A 114 18.10 42.53 -9.48
N PRO A 115 18.63 41.76 -8.49
CA PRO A 115 18.77 40.31 -8.57
C PRO A 115 17.43 39.58 -8.76
N LYS A 116 17.32 38.77 -9.81
CA LYS A 116 16.12 37.99 -10.12
C LYS A 116 16.44 36.56 -10.55
N SER A 117 15.45 35.68 -10.41
CA SER A 117 15.47 34.35 -11.00
C SER A 117 15.31 34.42 -12.52
N ALA A 118 16.13 33.67 -13.25
CA ALA A 118 15.97 33.50 -14.70
C ALA A 118 16.20 32.04 -15.10
N LYS A 119 15.60 31.66 -16.24
CA LYS A 119 15.85 30.37 -16.87
C LYS A 119 17.22 30.36 -17.54
N TYR A 120 17.87 29.22 -17.61
CA TYR A 120 19.05 28.96 -18.45
C TYR A 120 18.92 27.66 -19.24
N GLY A 121 19.71 27.52 -20.30
CA GLY A 121 19.72 26.35 -21.19
C GLY A 121 18.64 26.39 -22.27
N HIS A 122 18.29 25.22 -22.81
CA HIS A 122 17.44 25.10 -24.02
C HIS A 122 16.05 25.76 -23.90
N LEU A 123 15.58 26.04 -22.67
CA LEU A 123 14.28 26.66 -22.38
C LEU A 123 14.34 28.16 -22.06
N SER A 124 15.53 28.79 -22.08
CA SER A 124 15.70 30.18 -21.66
C SER A 124 15.47 31.21 -22.77
N GLY A 125 15.84 30.90 -24.01
CA GLY A 125 15.83 31.84 -25.14
C GLY A 125 16.89 32.96 -25.05
N TYR A 126 17.50 33.19 -23.89
CA TYR A 126 18.54 34.20 -23.67
C TYR A 126 19.78 33.65 -22.96
N TRP A 127 19.62 33.03 -21.78
CA TRP A 127 20.76 32.46 -21.03
C TRP A 127 21.11 31.06 -21.55
N PRO A 128 22.30 30.83 -22.12
CA PRO A 128 22.74 29.51 -22.54
C PRO A 128 23.01 28.61 -21.32
N MET A 129 23.35 27.35 -21.56
CA MET A 129 23.83 26.49 -20.48
C MET A 129 25.12 27.08 -19.86
N PRO A 130 25.25 27.13 -18.52
CA PRO A 130 26.49 27.53 -17.86
C PRO A 130 27.66 26.67 -18.33
N GLU A 131 28.83 27.28 -18.57
CA GLU A 131 30.00 26.49 -18.98
C GLU A 131 30.65 25.77 -17.79
N LYS A 132 30.40 26.24 -16.56
CA LYS A 132 30.99 25.65 -15.35
C LYS A 132 30.06 25.79 -14.14
N PHE A 133 30.09 24.80 -13.26
CA PHE A 133 29.41 24.82 -11.97
C PHE A 133 30.41 24.67 -10.83
N LEU A 134 30.19 25.40 -9.74
CA LEU A 134 31.05 25.41 -8.56
C LEU A 134 30.26 25.16 -7.28
N ARG A 135 30.91 24.54 -6.29
CA ARG A 135 30.40 24.39 -4.93
C ARG A 135 31.43 24.87 -3.90
N PRO A 136 31.10 25.77 -2.96
CA PRO A 136 32.05 26.24 -1.96
C PRO A 136 32.47 25.09 -1.03
N LYS A 137 33.77 24.95 -0.77
CA LYS A 137 34.29 23.91 0.12
C LYS A 137 33.91 24.21 1.57
N ALA A 138 33.41 23.20 2.26
CA ALA A 138 32.90 23.32 3.63
C ALA A 138 33.91 23.89 4.64
N GLN A 139 35.21 23.66 4.42
CA GLN A 139 36.29 24.15 5.29
C GLN A 139 36.38 25.68 5.38
N TYR A 140 35.81 26.42 4.42
CA TYR A 140 35.77 27.88 4.47
C TYR A 140 34.53 28.43 5.18
N ARG A 141 33.68 27.59 5.78
CA ARG A 141 32.51 28.05 6.54
C ARG A 141 32.89 28.27 8.01
N THR A 142 32.86 29.53 8.47
CA THR A 142 33.17 29.89 9.87
C THR A 142 32.08 29.39 10.81
N GLY A 143 32.48 28.81 11.94
CA GLY A 143 31.62 27.98 12.79
C GLY A 143 31.91 26.48 12.67
N ALA A 144 33.10 26.11 12.17
CA ALA A 144 33.64 24.76 12.35
C ALA A 144 33.74 24.46 13.85
N GLN A 145 32.75 23.74 14.37
CA GLN A 145 32.77 23.19 15.71
C GLN A 145 34.02 22.29 15.82
N PRO A 146 34.86 22.42 16.87
CA PRO A 146 35.97 21.51 17.11
C PRO A 146 35.45 20.07 17.17
N ALA A 147 36.23 19.11 16.65
CA ALA A 147 35.96 17.69 16.85
C ALA A 147 35.80 17.43 18.36
N PRO A 148 34.65 16.90 18.83
CA PRO A 148 34.56 16.45 20.20
C PRO A 148 35.58 15.33 20.41
N VAL A 149 36.40 15.47 21.44
CA VAL A 149 37.05 14.33 22.10
C VAL A 149 36.00 13.23 22.25
N ALA A 150 36.36 11.97 21.99
CA ALA A 150 35.45 10.83 22.09
C ALA A 150 34.75 10.81 23.46
N ALA A 151 33.57 11.41 23.49
CA ALA A 151 32.57 11.33 24.53
C ALA A 151 31.53 10.33 24.01
N PRO A 152 30.93 9.52 24.90
CA PRO A 152 30.16 8.35 24.53
C PRO A 152 29.09 8.72 23.51
N ALA A 153 28.89 7.83 22.54
CA ALA A 153 28.00 7.98 21.40
C ALA A 153 26.87 9.00 21.65
N PRO A 154 26.74 10.08 20.85
CA PRO A 154 25.61 10.98 20.98
C PRO A 154 24.34 10.13 20.88
N ALA A 155 23.52 10.19 21.92
CA ALA A 155 22.22 9.52 21.91
C ALA A 155 21.51 9.98 20.62
N PRO A 156 20.97 9.03 19.84
CA PRO A 156 20.35 9.34 18.55
C PRO A 156 19.35 10.48 18.74
N SER A 157 19.43 11.51 17.89
CA SER A 157 18.30 12.45 17.75
C SER A 157 17.04 11.62 17.57
N PRO A 158 15.94 11.92 18.30
CA PRO A 158 14.76 11.07 18.30
C PRO A 158 14.36 10.80 16.86
N ALA A 159 14.40 9.53 16.47
CA ALA A 159 13.81 9.10 15.23
C ALA A 159 12.39 9.69 15.22
N GLY A 160 12.01 10.40 14.16
CA GLY A 160 10.59 10.52 13.86
C GLY A 160 9.99 9.11 13.97
N PRO A 161 8.78 8.94 14.53
CA PRO A 161 8.26 7.62 14.87
C PRO A 161 8.43 6.69 13.67
N ALA A 162 9.06 5.54 13.88
CA ALA A 162 9.22 4.52 12.84
C ALA A 162 7.86 4.27 12.19
N PRO A 163 7.79 4.09 10.86
CA PRO A 163 6.52 3.78 10.20
C PRO A 163 5.91 2.55 10.87
N LEU A 164 4.63 2.66 11.22
CA LEU A 164 3.89 1.55 11.84
C LEU A 164 3.87 0.37 10.87
N MET A 165 4.01 -0.85 11.42
CA MET A 165 3.91 -2.10 10.67
C MET A 165 2.55 -2.18 9.97
N ASN A 166 2.55 -2.46 8.68
CA ASN A 166 1.31 -2.71 7.94
C ASN A 166 0.87 -4.16 8.11
N PHE A 167 -0.44 -4.38 8.00
CA PHE A 167 -1.08 -5.68 8.13
C PHE A 167 -2.10 -5.90 7.00
N GLN A 168 -2.24 -7.14 6.55
CA GLN A 168 -3.25 -7.59 5.58
C GLN A 168 -3.66 -9.04 5.87
N TYR A 169 -4.85 -9.43 5.42
CA TYR A 169 -5.26 -10.83 5.46
C TYR A 169 -4.46 -11.72 4.48
N PRO A 170 -4.24 -13.01 4.81
CA PRO A 170 -3.32 -13.90 4.09
C PRO A 170 -3.77 -14.29 2.68
N PHE A 171 -5.00 -14.00 2.27
CA PHE A 171 -5.49 -14.23 0.92
C PHE A 171 -6.52 -13.18 0.53
N ARG A 172 -6.86 -13.14 -0.76
CA ARG A 172 -7.80 -12.17 -1.33
C ARG A 172 -9.05 -12.87 -1.86
N LYS A 173 -10.09 -12.09 -2.12
CA LYS A 173 -11.28 -12.53 -2.86
C LYS A 173 -10.90 -12.94 -4.29
N ALA A 174 -11.77 -13.71 -4.95
CA ALA A 174 -11.54 -14.17 -6.32
C ALA A 174 -11.38 -13.03 -7.36
N ASP A 175 -11.85 -11.82 -7.06
CA ASP A 175 -11.66 -10.63 -7.91
C ASP A 175 -10.36 -9.86 -7.61
N GLY A 176 -9.49 -10.42 -6.75
CA GLY A 176 -8.20 -9.85 -6.38
C GLY A 176 -8.28 -8.73 -5.34
N LYS A 177 -9.47 -8.44 -4.77
CA LYS A 177 -9.65 -7.45 -3.70
C LYS A 177 -9.42 -8.03 -2.32
N GLN A 178 -9.01 -7.19 -1.37
CA GLN A 178 -8.93 -7.54 0.04
C GLN A 178 -10.31 -7.71 0.68
N PHE A 179 -10.35 -8.48 1.78
CA PHE A 179 -11.52 -8.58 2.65
C PHE A 179 -11.72 -7.30 3.47
N THR A 180 -12.96 -6.97 3.79
CA THR A 180 -13.28 -5.72 4.49
C THR A 180 -13.12 -5.84 6.01
N ASP A 181 -13.32 -7.04 6.53
CA ASP A 181 -13.27 -7.37 7.96
C ASP A 181 -13.10 -8.89 8.12
N ALA A 182 -12.87 -9.32 9.36
CA ALA A 182 -12.65 -10.72 9.68
C ALA A 182 -13.90 -11.59 9.49
N GLU A 183 -15.10 -11.04 9.61
CA GLU A 183 -16.36 -11.79 9.47
C GLU A 183 -16.54 -12.31 8.04
N GLU A 184 -16.17 -11.52 7.03
CA GLU A 184 -16.15 -12.00 5.64
C GLU A 184 -15.22 -13.21 5.45
N ILE A 185 -14.06 -13.23 6.13
CA ILE A 185 -13.10 -14.33 6.02
C ILE A 185 -13.59 -15.55 6.77
N TYR A 186 -14.07 -15.36 8.00
CA TYR A 186 -14.65 -16.46 8.76
C TYR A 186 -15.78 -17.13 7.99
N LYS A 187 -16.62 -16.34 7.31
CA LYS A 187 -17.69 -16.88 6.46
C LYS A 187 -17.17 -17.75 5.32
N VAL A 188 -16.04 -17.37 4.73
CA VAL A 188 -15.37 -18.15 3.68
C VAL A 188 -14.71 -19.41 4.26
N LEU A 189 -14.18 -19.35 5.48
CA LEU A 189 -13.57 -20.48 6.18
C LEU A 189 -14.59 -21.47 6.77
N GLU A 190 -15.88 -21.14 6.85
CA GLU A 190 -16.94 -22.05 7.32
C GLU A 190 -17.09 -23.32 6.46
N VAL A 191 -16.55 -23.32 5.23
CA VAL A 191 -16.56 -24.49 4.34
C VAL A 191 -15.42 -25.47 4.64
N GLU A 192 -14.44 -25.07 5.45
CA GLU A 192 -13.36 -25.95 5.87
C GLU A 192 -13.90 -26.99 6.86
N THR A 193 -13.50 -28.25 6.65
CA THR A 193 -13.95 -29.39 7.45
C THR A 193 -12.91 -29.85 8.48
N SER A 194 -11.71 -29.27 8.44
CA SER A 194 -10.57 -29.66 9.28
C SER A 194 -9.51 -28.53 9.30
N GLY A 195 -8.51 -28.66 10.18
CA GLY A 195 -7.40 -27.70 10.27
C GLY A 195 -7.83 -26.36 10.89
N HIS A 196 -8.71 -26.42 11.89
CA HIS A 196 -9.15 -25.24 12.64
C HIS A 196 -8.18 -24.95 13.78
N TYR A 197 -7.95 -23.67 14.05
CA TYR A 197 -7.38 -23.26 15.33
C TYR A 197 -8.43 -23.52 16.42
N LEU A 198 -8.13 -24.10 17.59
CA LEU A 198 -6.84 -24.47 18.17
C LEU A 198 -6.68 -26.01 18.29
N LEU A 199 -7.63 -26.77 17.75
CA LEU A 199 -7.69 -28.22 17.90
C LEU A 199 -7.80 -28.91 16.54
N GLY A 200 -6.91 -29.88 16.35
CA GLY A 200 -7.00 -30.89 15.31
C GLY A 200 -7.80 -32.11 15.78
N SER A 201 -7.79 -33.15 14.96
CA SER A 201 -8.40 -34.44 15.31
C SER A 201 -7.78 -35.00 16.60
N ASN A 202 -8.58 -35.77 17.37
CA ASN A 202 -8.13 -36.47 18.57
C ASN A 202 -7.55 -35.56 19.66
N LYS A 203 -8.03 -34.31 19.78
CA LYS A 203 -7.54 -33.30 20.75
C LYS A 203 -6.08 -32.90 20.54
N PHE A 204 -5.53 -33.07 19.34
CA PHE A 204 -4.18 -32.58 19.07
C PHE A 204 -4.16 -31.05 19.01
N TRP A 205 -3.18 -30.41 19.64
CA TRP A 205 -3.02 -28.95 19.54
C TRP A 205 -2.71 -28.56 18.09
N HIS A 206 -3.44 -27.59 17.55
CA HIS A 206 -3.27 -27.11 16.18
C HIS A 206 -3.06 -25.59 16.18
N GLY A 207 -1.81 -25.17 16.01
CA GLY A 207 -1.37 -23.79 16.23
C GLY A 207 -1.82 -22.78 15.17
N GLY A 208 -2.42 -23.25 14.07
CA GLY A 208 -2.74 -22.44 12.90
C GLY A 208 -4.12 -22.73 12.30
N ILE A 209 -4.31 -22.27 11.06
CA ILE A 209 -5.50 -22.54 10.25
C ILE A 209 -5.11 -23.10 8.89
N HIS A 210 -5.96 -23.96 8.34
CA HIS A 210 -5.86 -24.37 6.95
C HIS A 210 -6.70 -23.46 6.05
N ILE A 211 -6.13 -23.09 4.91
CA ILE A 211 -6.84 -22.46 3.80
C ILE A 211 -6.74 -23.42 2.63
N THR A 212 -7.87 -23.93 2.13
CA THR A 212 -7.91 -24.93 1.05
C THR A 212 -8.51 -24.36 -0.24
N ASN A 213 -8.49 -25.15 -1.31
CA ASN A 213 -9.19 -24.83 -2.54
C ASN A 213 -10.73 -24.77 -2.39
N SER A 214 -11.29 -25.22 -1.26
CA SER A 214 -12.72 -25.04 -0.97
C SER A 214 -13.05 -23.62 -0.55
N SER A 215 -12.21 -23.00 0.29
CA SER A 215 -12.42 -21.62 0.76
C SER A 215 -11.75 -20.57 -0.15
N ALA A 216 -10.59 -20.91 -0.73
CA ALA A 216 -9.81 -20.01 -1.58
C ALA A 216 -9.37 -20.69 -2.89
N PRO A 217 -10.30 -21.10 -3.78
CA PRO A 217 -9.95 -21.74 -5.07
C PRO A 217 -9.05 -20.86 -5.95
N GLN A 218 -9.18 -19.53 -5.85
CA GLN A 218 -8.30 -18.57 -6.52
C GLN A 218 -6.82 -18.74 -6.11
N CYS A 219 -6.54 -19.28 -4.92
CA CYS A 219 -5.17 -19.48 -4.42
C CYS A 219 -4.47 -20.72 -4.98
N VAL A 220 -5.13 -21.47 -5.85
CA VAL A 220 -4.50 -22.52 -6.66
C VAL A 220 -3.77 -21.93 -7.87
N LEU A 221 -4.25 -20.82 -8.44
CA LEU A 221 -3.74 -20.30 -9.71
C LEU A 221 -3.72 -18.77 -9.84
N ASN A 222 -4.82 -18.11 -9.50
CA ASN A 222 -5.06 -16.72 -9.88
C ASN A 222 -4.44 -15.71 -8.91
N GLU A 223 -4.50 -15.99 -7.60
CA GLU A 223 -4.09 -15.07 -6.55
C GLU A 223 -3.17 -15.80 -5.57
N PRO A 224 -1.96 -15.31 -5.27
CA PRO A 224 -1.12 -15.98 -4.29
C PRO A 224 -1.70 -15.82 -2.87
N VAL A 225 -1.31 -16.74 -1.97
CA VAL A 225 -1.26 -16.49 -0.54
C VAL A 225 -0.27 -15.33 -0.31
N ARG A 226 -0.58 -14.43 0.62
CA ARG A 226 0.12 -13.16 0.82
C ARG A 226 0.66 -13.02 2.23
N CYS A 227 1.73 -12.25 2.34
CA CYS A 227 2.36 -11.93 3.62
C CYS A 227 1.39 -11.10 4.46
N MET A 228 1.22 -11.48 5.73
CA MET A 228 0.20 -10.93 6.62
C MET A 228 0.63 -9.62 7.29
N ALA A 229 1.94 -9.39 7.44
CA ALA A 229 2.47 -8.20 8.08
C ALA A 229 3.84 -7.84 7.49
N ASP A 230 4.25 -6.57 7.58
CA ASP A 230 5.62 -6.20 7.22
C ASP A 230 6.62 -7.00 8.07
N GLY A 231 7.71 -7.46 7.46
CA GLY A 231 8.68 -8.28 8.16
C GLY A 231 9.90 -8.65 7.34
N GLU A 232 10.56 -9.71 7.77
CA GLU A 232 11.73 -10.28 7.14
C GLU A 232 11.51 -11.79 6.98
N VAL A 233 11.59 -12.31 5.75
CA VAL A 233 11.70 -13.76 5.55
C VAL A 233 13.04 -14.19 6.11
N VAL A 234 13.00 -15.07 7.11
CA VAL A 234 14.19 -15.54 7.84
C VAL A 234 14.58 -16.97 7.43
N ALA A 235 13.62 -17.78 7.01
CA ALA A 235 13.86 -19.11 6.46
C ALA A 235 12.76 -19.50 5.47
N TYR A 236 13.10 -20.37 4.53
CA TYR A 236 12.12 -21.04 3.68
C TYR A 236 12.64 -22.41 3.25
N ARG A 237 11.74 -23.32 2.88
CA ARG A 237 12.05 -24.56 2.15
C ARG A 237 11.24 -24.53 0.86
N LEU A 238 11.88 -24.78 -0.28
CA LEU A 238 11.21 -24.87 -1.58
C LEU A 238 11.47 -26.25 -2.16
N ASN A 239 10.42 -27.02 -2.38
CA ASN A 239 10.56 -28.30 -3.07
C ASN A 239 10.77 -28.07 -4.57
N GLU A 240 11.59 -28.91 -5.20
CA GLU A 240 11.72 -28.91 -6.66
C GLU A 240 10.38 -29.30 -7.28
N ASP A 241 9.81 -30.42 -6.83
CA ASP A 241 8.47 -30.91 -7.15
C ASP A 241 7.81 -31.52 -5.91
N TYR A 242 6.59 -32.02 -6.03
CA TYR A 242 5.91 -32.70 -4.92
C TYR A 242 6.73 -33.88 -4.38
N LEU A 243 6.77 -33.99 -3.06
CA LEU A 243 7.29 -35.16 -2.38
C LEU A 243 6.25 -36.29 -2.45
N GLU A 244 6.73 -37.53 -2.35
CA GLU A 244 5.88 -38.72 -2.34
C GLU A 244 6.12 -39.53 -1.06
N SER A 245 5.04 -39.90 -0.38
CA SER A 245 5.05 -40.86 0.72
C SER A 245 4.43 -42.17 0.26
N THR A 246 4.91 -43.29 0.78
CA THR A 246 4.49 -44.62 0.31
C THR A 246 3.42 -45.18 1.23
N PHE A 247 2.35 -45.74 0.67
CA PHE A 247 1.29 -46.40 1.43
C PHE A 247 1.07 -47.85 0.98
N GLY A 248 1.10 -48.75 1.98
CA GLY A 248 0.81 -50.17 1.83
C GLY A 248 1.81 -50.97 0.99
N ASP A 249 1.53 -52.26 0.81
CA ASP A 249 2.43 -53.23 0.17
C ASP A 249 2.51 -53.06 -1.36
N ASN A 250 1.52 -52.40 -1.96
CA ASN A 250 1.47 -52.07 -3.39
C ASN A 250 2.18 -50.74 -3.73
N GLU A 251 2.90 -50.16 -2.77
CA GLU A 251 3.67 -48.91 -2.89
C GLU A 251 2.91 -47.72 -3.48
N LYS A 252 1.64 -47.51 -3.11
CA LYS A 252 0.89 -46.34 -3.57
C LYS A 252 1.63 -45.07 -3.15
N LYS A 253 2.00 -44.22 -4.11
CA LYS A 253 2.65 -42.92 -3.87
C LYS A 253 1.59 -41.85 -3.68
N LEU A 254 1.66 -41.15 -2.55
CA LEU A 254 0.79 -40.03 -2.22
C LEU A 254 1.59 -38.75 -2.21
N LYS A 255 1.12 -37.75 -2.94
CA LYS A 255 1.80 -36.47 -3.14
C LYS A 255 1.54 -35.51 -1.99
N TYR A 256 2.58 -34.80 -1.58
CA TYR A 256 2.46 -33.71 -0.62
C TYR A 256 3.57 -32.67 -0.82
N SER A 257 3.40 -31.50 -0.22
CA SER A 257 4.44 -30.48 -0.14
C SER A 257 4.80 -30.20 1.31
N ASN A 258 6.10 -30.05 1.58
CA ASN A 258 6.60 -29.47 2.83
C ASN A 258 7.34 -28.15 2.58
N SER A 259 7.10 -27.53 1.42
CA SER A 259 7.59 -26.18 1.14
C SER A 259 6.99 -25.21 2.13
N PHE A 260 7.82 -24.32 2.68
CA PHE A 260 7.35 -23.31 3.61
C PHE A 260 8.08 -21.99 3.47
N CYS A 261 7.45 -20.94 3.98
CA CYS A 261 8.06 -19.64 4.21
C CYS A 261 7.85 -19.23 5.67
N LEU A 262 8.92 -18.82 6.34
CA LEU A 262 8.91 -18.33 7.72
C LEU A 262 9.31 -16.85 7.73
N VAL A 263 8.40 -16.00 8.19
CA VAL A 263 8.59 -14.55 8.28
C VAL A 263 8.67 -14.13 9.73
N ARG A 264 9.69 -13.36 10.09
CA ARG A 264 9.83 -12.71 11.39
C ARG A 264 9.30 -11.28 11.33
N HIS A 265 8.56 -10.90 12.35
CA HIS A 265 7.96 -9.59 12.51
C HIS A 265 8.43 -8.95 13.83
N GLU A 266 8.77 -7.66 13.79
CA GLU A 266 9.14 -6.87 14.97
C GLU A 266 8.15 -5.71 15.14
N TYR A 267 7.04 -5.96 15.83
CA TYR A 267 6.01 -4.94 16.03
C TYR A 267 6.38 -3.96 17.14
N LYS A 268 6.16 -2.67 16.87
CA LYS A 268 6.16 -1.58 17.86
C LYS A 268 4.96 -0.69 17.62
N SER A 269 4.19 -0.41 18.65
CA SER A 269 3.09 0.56 18.60
C SER A 269 3.62 1.98 18.38
N ALA A 270 2.74 2.95 18.14
CA ALA A 270 3.13 4.35 18.28
C ALA A 270 3.59 4.63 19.73
N PRO A 271 4.56 5.54 19.96
CA PRO A 271 4.88 6.00 21.31
C PRO A 271 3.67 6.65 21.96
N ASN A 272 3.48 6.40 23.26
CA ASN A 272 2.43 7.04 24.02
C ASN A 272 2.66 8.56 24.05
N ALA A 273 1.69 9.32 23.56
CA ALA A 273 1.77 10.77 23.50
C ALA A 273 1.31 11.48 24.79
N GLU A 274 0.63 10.78 25.70
CA GLU A 274 0.13 11.39 26.94
C GLU A 274 1.28 11.70 27.91
N GLU A 275 1.22 12.89 28.52
CA GLU A 275 2.13 13.28 29.59
C GLU A 275 1.93 12.37 30.82
N GLY A 276 3.03 12.03 31.50
CA GLY A 276 3.01 11.18 32.69
C GLY A 276 4.02 10.02 32.63
N PRO A 277 3.91 9.03 33.53
CA PRO A 277 4.91 7.95 33.68
C PRO A 277 5.02 7.01 32.47
N ASN A 278 4.07 7.10 31.53
CA ASN A 278 4.03 6.28 30.33
C ASN A 278 4.41 7.03 29.04
N LYS A 279 4.72 8.33 29.12
CA LYS A 279 5.13 9.12 27.96
C LYS A 279 6.28 8.45 27.20
N GLY A 280 6.12 8.31 25.89
CA GLY A 280 7.11 7.71 25.01
C GLY A 280 7.22 6.17 25.08
N LYS A 281 6.50 5.49 26.00
CA LYS A 281 6.47 4.02 26.02
C LYS A 281 5.72 3.47 24.81
N GLN A 282 6.08 2.26 24.39
CA GLN A 282 5.48 1.55 23.26
C GLN A 282 5.20 0.10 23.67
N ASN A 283 4.09 -0.46 23.19
CA ASN A 283 3.87 -1.90 23.23
C ASN A 283 4.70 -2.55 22.12
N LYS A 284 5.31 -3.70 22.42
CA LYS A 284 6.19 -4.42 21.49
C LYS A 284 5.82 -5.89 21.47
N LEU A 285 5.94 -6.51 20.30
CA LEU A 285 5.75 -7.95 20.12
C LEU A 285 6.63 -8.40 18.96
N ASN A 286 7.57 -9.31 19.21
CA ASN A 286 8.16 -10.05 18.10
C ASN A 286 7.38 -11.34 17.92
N PHE A 287 7.06 -11.66 16.67
CA PHE A 287 6.31 -12.85 16.33
C PHE A 287 6.72 -13.34 14.94
N TYR A 288 6.30 -14.55 14.61
CA TYR A 288 6.58 -15.21 13.35
C TYR A 288 5.27 -15.56 12.66
N SER A 289 5.26 -15.51 11.34
CA SER A 289 4.24 -16.17 10.53
C SER A 289 4.86 -17.31 9.71
N LEU A 290 4.28 -18.50 9.83
CA LEU A 290 4.66 -19.69 9.07
C LEU A 290 3.58 -19.99 8.04
N TYR A 291 4.02 -20.25 6.81
CA TYR A 291 3.18 -20.67 5.70
C TYR A 291 3.70 -22.00 5.19
N MET A 292 3.05 -23.10 5.55
CA MET A 292 3.48 -24.47 5.27
C MET A 292 2.60 -25.12 4.19
N HIS A 293 3.14 -26.09 3.45
CA HIS A 293 2.51 -26.77 2.30
C HIS A 293 2.35 -25.89 1.05
N LEU A 294 3.31 -24.99 0.78
CA LEU A 294 3.28 -24.14 -0.41
C LEU A 294 3.52 -24.92 -1.71
N LEU A 295 3.08 -24.39 -2.84
CA LEU A 295 3.29 -24.98 -4.16
C LEU A 295 4.80 -25.15 -4.50
N PRO A 296 5.25 -26.34 -4.95
CA PRO A 296 6.62 -26.58 -5.41
C PRO A 296 7.02 -25.77 -6.65
N HIS A 297 8.32 -25.58 -6.86
CA HIS A 297 8.87 -24.73 -7.93
C HIS A 297 8.48 -25.19 -9.34
N ALA A 298 8.61 -26.49 -9.64
CA ALA A 298 8.32 -27.07 -10.96
C ALA A 298 6.86 -26.88 -11.40
N ARG A 299 5.97 -26.54 -10.46
CA ARG A 299 4.54 -26.32 -10.70
C ARG A 299 4.17 -24.85 -10.89
N TYR A 300 5.11 -23.90 -10.87
CA TYR A 300 4.80 -22.51 -11.19
C TYR A 300 4.44 -22.28 -12.66
N PRO A 301 5.20 -22.85 -13.62
CA PRO A 301 4.70 -22.99 -14.98
C PRO A 301 3.47 -23.89 -15.00
N LEU A 302 2.41 -23.48 -15.72
CA LEU A 302 1.24 -24.33 -15.90
C LEU A 302 1.57 -25.49 -16.83
N ALA A 303 1.24 -26.71 -16.42
CA ALA A 303 1.28 -27.84 -17.34
C ALA A 303 0.22 -27.64 -18.45
N PRO A 304 0.40 -28.21 -19.65
CA PRO A 304 -0.58 -28.10 -20.74
C PRO A 304 -2.00 -28.48 -20.32
N GLU A 305 -2.14 -29.51 -19.48
CA GLU A 305 -3.40 -30.00 -18.90
C GLU A 305 -4.03 -29.06 -17.86
N GLU A 306 -3.23 -28.21 -17.23
CA GLU A 306 -3.67 -27.19 -16.25
C GLU A 306 -3.90 -25.81 -16.90
N THR A 307 -3.49 -25.65 -18.17
CA THR A 307 -3.56 -24.38 -18.90
C THR A 307 -5.01 -24.10 -19.30
N PRO A 308 -5.67 -23.08 -18.74
CA PRO A 308 -7.06 -22.79 -19.07
C PRO A 308 -7.21 -22.46 -20.57
N ALA A 309 -8.38 -22.79 -21.13
CA ALA A 309 -8.73 -22.38 -22.48
C ALA A 309 -8.58 -20.86 -22.64
N LYS A 310 -7.99 -20.43 -23.77
CA LYS A 310 -7.74 -19.02 -24.05
C LYS A 310 -9.05 -18.24 -24.01
N LYS A 311 -9.02 -17.04 -23.42
CA LYS A 311 -10.19 -16.15 -23.36
C LYS A 311 -9.89 -14.86 -24.09
N VAL A 312 -10.88 -14.30 -24.76
CA VAL A 312 -10.77 -13.03 -25.47
C VAL A 312 -11.93 -12.12 -25.14
N THR A 313 -11.65 -10.82 -25.06
CA THR A 313 -12.67 -9.77 -24.95
C THR A 313 -12.73 -8.97 -26.24
N MET A 314 -13.92 -8.90 -26.85
CA MET A 314 -14.18 -8.07 -28.03
C MET A 314 -14.00 -6.59 -27.71
N LYS A 315 -13.26 -5.87 -28.56
CA LYS A 315 -13.01 -4.42 -28.44
C LYS A 315 -13.85 -3.59 -29.39
N VAL A 316 -14.45 -4.24 -30.38
CA VAL A 316 -15.32 -3.62 -31.37
C VAL A 316 -16.60 -4.43 -31.48
N GLY A 317 -17.74 -3.76 -31.67
CA GLY A 317 -19.08 -4.35 -31.63
C GLY A 317 -19.70 -4.65 -33.00
N ASP A 318 -18.90 -4.69 -34.06
CA ASP A 318 -19.38 -4.72 -35.45
C ASP A 318 -19.01 -6.00 -36.23
N PHE A 319 -18.42 -6.98 -35.54
CA PHE A 319 -17.78 -8.14 -36.16
C PHE A 319 -18.72 -9.35 -36.26
N ASN A 320 -18.72 -10.05 -37.40
CA ASN A 320 -19.65 -11.14 -37.68
C ASN A 320 -19.38 -12.38 -36.81
N ALA A 321 -20.45 -12.95 -36.28
CA ALA A 321 -20.48 -14.27 -35.66
C ALA A 321 -21.21 -15.26 -36.59
N TYR A 322 -20.70 -16.48 -36.68
CA TYR A 322 -21.17 -17.53 -37.57
C TYR A 322 -21.55 -18.78 -36.77
N PRO A 323 -22.56 -19.55 -37.23
CA PRO A 323 -22.94 -20.79 -36.56
C PRO A 323 -21.90 -21.91 -36.79
N THR A 324 -21.15 -21.87 -37.89
CA THR A 324 -20.10 -22.81 -38.27
C THR A 324 -18.88 -22.07 -38.81
N ALA A 325 -17.71 -22.73 -38.83
CA ALA A 325 -16.47 -22.16 -39.36
C ALA A 325 -16.61 -21.85 -40.86
N PRO A 326 -16.45 -20.59 -41.30
CA PRO A 326 -16.50 -20.24 -42.71
C PRO A 326 -15.40 -20.91 -43.54
N GLN A 327 -15.76 -21.44 -44.71
CA GLN A 327 -14.85 -22.17 -45.61
C GLN A 327 -14.45 -21.30 -46.81
N PRO A 328 -13.24 -21.49 -47.38
CA PRO A 328 -12.80 -20.73 -48.54
C PRO A 328 -13.76 -20.93 -49.73
N GLY A 329 -14.20 -19.82 -50.34
CA GLY A 329 -15.11 -19.86 -51.50
C GLY A 329 -16.58 -20.17 -51.18
N VAL A 330 -16.95 -20.39 -49.91
CA VAL A 330 -18.35 -20.62 -49.50
C VAL A 330 -18.90 -19.39 -48.79
N VAL A 331 -20.07 -18.91 -49.23
CA VAL A 331 -20.76 -17.80 -48.57
C VAL A 331 -21.43 -18.29 -47.28
N SER A 332 -20.81 -18.03 -46.13
CA SER A 332 -21.40 -18.35 -44.81
C SER A 332 -22.30 -17.22 -44.31
N GLN A 333 -23.54 -17.56 -43.91
CA GLN A 333 -24.47 -16.59 -43.33
C GLN A 333 -24.15 -16.34 -41.86
N ALA A 334 -24.00 -15.06 -41.47
CA ALA A 334 -23.74 -14.67 -40.09
C ALA A 334 -25.02 -14.69 -39.24
N ASP A 335 -24.91 -15.17 -38.01
CA ASP A 335 -25.95 -15.13 -36.96
C ASP A 335 -26.20 -13.71 -36.44
N GLY A 336 -25.26 -12.80 -36.68
CA GLY A 336 -25.28 -11.41 -36.26
C GLY A 336 -23.87 -10.90 -35.99
N LYS A 337 -23.75 -9.82 -35.22
CA LYS A 337 -22.50 -9.19 -34.85
C LYS A 337 -22.23 -9.30 -33.36
N LEU A 338 -20.99 -9.60 -32.98
CA LEU A 338 -20.53 -9.61 -31.60
C LEU A 338 -20.58 -8.19 -31.03
N VAL A 339 -21.12 -8.03 -29.82
CA VAL A 339 -21.19 -6.73 -29.14
C VAL A 339 -19.85 -6.40 -28.49
N ASN A 340 -19.48 -5.10 -28.45
CA ASN A 340 -18.28 -4.64 -27.75
C ASN A 340 -18.32 -5.07 -26.27
N GLY A 341 -17.20 -5.58 -25.75
CA GLY A 341 -17.10 -6.13 -24.39
C GLY A 341 -17.56 -7.58 -24.25
N THR A 342 -18.03 -8.24 -25.32
CA THR A 342 -18.35 -9.67 -25.28
C THR A 342 -17.09 -10.49 -24.97
N ARG A 343 -17.16 -11.36 -23.96
CA ARG A 343 -16.08 -12.25 -23.54
C ARG A 343 -16.34 -13.66 -24.04
N LEU A 344 -15.33 -14.27 -24.65
CA LEU A 344 -15.43 -15.58 -25.28
C LEU A 344 -14.30 -16.49 -24.79
N GLU A 345 -14.62 -17.73 -24.46
CA GLU A 345 -13.67 -18.82 -24.23
C GLU A 345 -13.46 -19.59 -25.53
N ILE A 346 -12.22 -19.68 -26.00
CA ILE A 346 -11.87 -20.34 -27.25
C ILE A 346 -11.88 -21.85 -27.03
N LEU A 347 -12.77 -22.54 -27.74
CA LEU A 347 -12.94 -24.00 -27.67
C LEU A 347 -12.09 -24.72 -28.71
N GLU A 348 -12.07 -24.19 -29.93
CA GLU A 348 -11.35 -24.76 -31.08
C GLU A 348 -11.08 -23.69 -32.15
N THR A 349 -10.15 -23.97 -33.05
CA THR A 349 -9.79 -23.11 -34.19
C THR A 349 -9.85 -23.89 -35.50
N ALA A 350 -10.17 -23.20 -36.59
CA ALA A 350 -10.20 -23.76 -37.94
C ALA A 350 -9.57 -22.78 -38.92
N ASP A 351 -8.60 -23.24 -39.70
CA ASP A 351 -7.93 -22.45 -40.73
C ASP A 351 -8.72 -22.42 -42.03
N SER A 352 -8.71 -21.27 -42.69
CA SER A 352 -9.49 -20.95 -43.88
C SER A 352 -8.70 -19.96 -44.74
N GLY A 353 -7.71 -20.47 -45.47
CA GLY A 353 -6.77 -19.66 -46.25
C GLY A 353 -5.87 -18.81 -45.36
N GLU A 354 -5.87 -17.49 -45.55
CA GLU A 354 -5.11 -16.53 -44.73
C GLU A 354 -5.74 -16.29 -43.34
N LEU A 355 -6.97 -16.77 -43.10
CA LEU A 355 -7.72 -16.52 -41.88
C LEU A 355 -7.81 -17.78 -41.02
N THR A 356 -7.65 -17.61 -39.72
CA THR A 356 -8.03 -18.61 -38.71
C THR A 356 -9.30 -18.15 -38.05
N TYR A 357 -10.35 -18.97 -38.05
CA TYR A 357 -11.56 -18.75 -37.28
C TYR A 357 -11.47 -19.48 -35.95
N ALA A 358 -12.02 -18.89 -34.89
CA ALA A 358 -12.14 -19.54 -33.60
C ALA A 358 -13.61 -19.73 -33.22
N LYS A 359 -13.91 -20.86 -32.58
CA LYS A 359 -15.18 -21.10 -31.92
C LYS A 359 -15.09 -20.64 -30.48
N GLY A 360 -15.81 -19.58 -30.16
CA GLY A 360 -15.85 -19.00 -28.82
C GLY A 360 -17.17 -19.30 -28.10
N LYS A 361 -17.12 -19.81 -26.87
CA LYS A 361 -18.27 -19.86 -25.95
C LYS A 361 -18.45 -18.51 -25.27
N ILE A 362 -19.65 -17.92 -25.35
CA ILE A 362 -19.93 -16.61 -24.77
C ILE A 362 -19.99 -16.74 -23.25
N LEU A 363 -19.05 -16.09 -22.55
CA LEU A 363 -19.01 -16.01 -21.09
C LEU A 363 -19.81 -14.82 -20.57
N SER A 364 -19.79 -13.70 -21.30
CA SER A 364 -20.58 -12.50 -21.03
C SER A 364 -20.76 -11.70 -22.31
N GLY A 365 -21.89 -11.00 -22.46
CA GLY A 365 -22.22 -10.24 -23.68
C GLY A 365 -23.20 -10.98 -24.59
N SER A 366 -23.15 -10.71 -25.89
CA SER A 366 -24.13 -11.27 -26.85
C SER A 366 -23.71 -11.07 -28.31
N VAL A 367 -24.40 -11.81 -29.21
CA VAL A 367 -24.45 -11.51 -30.64
C VAL A 367 -25.80 -10.87 -30.97
N LYS A 368 -25.78 -9.81 -31.80
CA LYS A 368 -26.98 -9.09 -32.22
C LYS A 368 -27.08 -8.92 -33.73
N LYS A 369 -28.30 -9.03 -34.26
CA LYS A 369 -28.65 -8.64 -35.63
C LYS A 369 -29.60 -7.45 -35.55
N GLY A 370 -29.06 -6.24 -35.75
CA GLY A 370 -29.78 -5.00 -35.41
C GLY A 370 -29.95 -4.86 -33.89
N SER A 371 -31.17 -4.60 -33.43
CA SER A 371 -31.51 -4.54 -32.00
C SER A 371 -31.75 -5.93 -31.37
N THR A 372 -31.98 -6.96 -32.19
CA THR A 372 -32.36 -8.31 -31.74
C THR A 372 -31.14 -9.13 -31.33
N LYS A 373 -31.18 -9.72 -30.13
CA LYS A 373 -30.19 -10.67 -29.62
C LYS A 373 -30.41 -12.04 -30.24
N THR A 374 -29.39 -12.61 -30.89
CA THR A 374 -29.46 -13.91 -31.59
C THR A 374 -28.69 -15.03 -30.88
N ARG A 375 -27.68 -14.67 -30.07
CA ARG A 375 -26.92 -15.58 -29.18
C ARG A 375 -26.58 -14.89 -27.86
N GLY A 376 -26.47 -15.65 -26.77
CA GLY A 376 -26.21 -15.17 -25.42
C GLY A 376 -25.19 -16.01 -24.66
N VAL A 377 -25.07 -15.74 -23.36
CA VAL A 377 -24.16 -16.47 -22.46
C VAL A 377 -24.44 -17.97 -22.51
N GLY A 378 -23.39 -18.77 -22.68
CA GLY A 378 -23.45 -20.22 -22.84
C GLY A 378 -23.40 -20.69 -24.30
N ASP A 379 -23.87 -19.88 -25.26
CA ASP A 379 -23.84 -20.22 -26.69
C ASP A 379 -22.42 -20.16 -27.26
N ALA A 380 -22.15 -20.99 -28.27
CA ALA A 380 -20.89 -20.99 -29.02
C ALA A 380 -21.07 -20.39 -30.43
N VAL A 381 -20.11 -19.57 -30.85
CA VAL A 381 -20.10 -18.96 -32.19
C VAL A 381 -18.71 -18.95 -32.80
N TRP A 382 -18.64 -19.06 -34.12
CA TRP A 382 -17.41 -18.90 -34.89
C TRP A 382 -17.19 -17.44 -35.28
N PHE A 383 -15.96 -16.96 -35.19
CA PHE A 383 -15.58 -15.60 -35.59
C PHE A 383 -14.13 -15.59 -36.09
N ALA A 384 -13.75 -14.64 -36.94
CA ALA A 384 -12.37 -14.54 -37.40
C ALA A 384 -11.48 -14.15 -36.22
N TYR A 385 -10.43 -14.95 -36.03
CA TYR A 385 -9.58 -14.91 -34.86
C TYR A 385 -8.20 -14.39 -35.23
N LEU A 386 -7.52 -15.04 -36.18
CA LEU A 386 -6.21 -14.62 -36.67
C LEU A 386 -6.24 -14.35 -38.18
N LYS A 387 -5.28 -13.54 -38.65
CA LYS A 387 -4.92 -13.42 -40.05
C LYS A 387 -3.41 -13.58 -40.19
N ASN A 388 -2.94 -14.58 -40.94
CA ASN A 388 -1.52 -14.91 -41.10
C ASN A 388 -0.79 -15.10 -39.75
N GLY A 389 -1.45 -15.74 -38.77
CA GLY A 389 -0.91 -15.96 -37.42
C GLY A 389 -1.00 -14.77 -36.46
N GLU A 390 -1.35 -13.58 -36.94
CA GLU A 390 -1.47 -12.37 -36.13
C GLU A 390 -2.92 -12.09 -35.69
N PRO A 391 -3.15 -11.41 -34.56
CA PRO A 391 -4.50 -11.03 -34.13
C PRO A 391 -5.26 -10.30 -35.23
N TYR A 392 -6.47 -10.78 -35.53
CA TYR A 392 -7.28 -10.23 -36.61
C TYR A 392 -7.56 -8.73 -36.40
N LYS A 393 -7.46 -7.95 -37.48
CA LYS A 393 -7.77 -6.53 -37.51
C LYS A 393 -8.90 -6.28 -38.50
N ASN A 394 -9.83 -5.39 -38.14
CA ASN A 394 -10.91 -4.99 -39.04
C ASN A 394 -10.38 -4.10 -40.19
N THR A 395 -11.27 -3.67 -41.07
CA THR A 395 -10.95 -2.80 -42.22
C THR A 395 -10.39 -1.44 -41.83
N ALA A 396 -10.60 -1.00 -40.59
CA ALA A 396 -9.99 0.21 -40.01
C ALA A 396 -8.65 -0.06 -39.30
N ASN A 397 -8.02 -1.21 -39.56
CA ASN A 397 -6.76 -1.66 -38.95
C ASN A 397 -6.78 -1.73 -37.42
N THR A 398 -7.97 -1.87 -36.82
CA THR A 398 -8.15 -1.99 -35.36
C THR A 398 -8.23 -3.46 -34.98
N GLN A 399 -7.44 -3.88 -33.98
CA GLN A 399 -7.51 -5.22 -33.43
C GLN A 399 -8.89 -5.45 -32.78
N ILE A 400 -9.60 -6.48 -33.24
CA ILE A 400 -11.03 -6.64 -32.91
C ILE A 400 -11.28 -7.25 -31.53
N TRP A 401 -10.29 -7.92 -30.96
CA TRP A 401 -10.35 -8.57 -29.66
C TRP A 401 -9.01 -8.48 -28.95
N LYS A 402 -9.05 -8.47 -27.61
CA LYS A 402 -7.86 -8.54 -26.77
C LYS A 402 -7.85 -9.89 -26.06
N GLU A 403 -6.73 -10.61 -26.13
CA GLU A 403 -6.52 -11.80 -25.32
C GLU A 403 -6.55 -11.43 -23.85
N GLU A 404 -7.29 -12.20 -23.07
CA GLU A 404 -7.13 -12.23 -21.63
C GLU A 404 -5.91 -13.10 -21.37
N LEU A 405 -4.82 -12.45 -20.96
CA LEU A 405 -3.59 -13.15 -20.62
C LEU A 405 -3.92 -14.18 -19.54
N LEU A 406 -3.50 -15.42 -19.76
CA LEU A 406 -3.55 -16.44 -18.71
C LEU A 406 -2.69 -15.92 -17.55
N PRO A 407 -3.23 -15.90 -16.32
CA PRO A 407 -2.45 -15.46 -15.17
C PRO A 407 -1.30 -16.44 -14.98
N GLU A 408 -0.06 -15.94 -15.04
CA GLU A 408 1.12 -16.68 -14.60
C GLU A 408 1.16 -16.62 -13.07
N ARG A 409 1.45 -17.75 -12.42
CA ARG A 409 1.65 -17.79 -10.97
C ARG A 409 2.81 -16.86 -10.60
N LEU A 410 2.53 -15.87 -9.74
CA LEU A 410 3.53 -14.91 -9.29
C LEU A 410 4.60 -15.61 -8.45
N ARG A 411 5.85 -15.56 -8.88
CA ARG A 411 6.98 -16.09 -8.11
C ARG A 411 7.27 -15.18 -6.91
N PRO A 412 7.38 -15.71 -5.68
CA PRO A 412 7.80 -14.93 -4.53
C PRO A 412 9.20 -14.34 -4.71
N ASN A 413 9.42 -13.15 -4.15
CA ASN A 413 10.68 -12.42 -4.27
C ASN A 413 11.75 -12.84 -3.25
N TYR A 414 11.41 -13.73 -2.30
CA TYR A 414 12.31 -14.18 -1.25
C TYR A 414 13.14 -15.42 -1.61
N TRP A 415 12.80 -16.09 -2.72
CA TRP A 415 13.60 -17.20 -3.21
C TRP A 415 15.00 -16.73 -3.56
N GLN A 416 15.97 -17.54 -3.15
CA GLN A 416 17.37 -17.29 -3.36
C GLN A 416 17.94 -18.20 -4.47
N GLY A 417 18.80 -17.65 -5.30
CA GLY A 417 19.49 -18.38 -6.36
C GLY A 417 20.01 -17.45 -7.45
N LYS A 418 20.11 -17.95 -8.67
CA LYS A 418 20.60 -17.16 -9.81
C LYS A 418 19.56 -16.18 -10.28
N VAL A 419 19.92 -14.91 -10.38
CA VAL A 419 19.07 -13.83 -10.86
C VAL A 419 19.55 -13.37 -12.21
N LYS A 420 18.68 -13.40 -13.21
CA LYS A 420 18.86 -12.61 -14.43
C LYS A 420 18.26 -11.24 -14.22
N ALA A 421 19.05 -10.20 -14.45
CA ALA A 421 18.60 -8.83 -14.26
C ALA A 421 18.95 -7.96 -15.45
N LYS A 422 17.93 -7.24 -15.93
CA LYS A 422 18.06 -6.32 -17.06
C LYS A 422 18.38 -4.92 -16.57
N LEU A 423 19.39 -4.30 -17.16
CA LEU A 423 19.85 -2.98 -16.79
C LEU A 423 18.83 -1.92 -17.18
N VAL A 424 18.42 -1.09 -16.22
CA VAL A 424 17.59 0.11 -16.46
C VAL A 424 18.41 1.40 -16.45
N LYS A 425 19.65 1.33 -15.97
CA LYS A 425 20.67 2.39 -16.04
C LYS A 425 21.99 1.80 -16.53
N ARG A 426 22.89 2.67 -17.00
CA ARG A 426 24.27 2.23 -17.26
C ARG A 426 24.89 1.73 -15.96
N LEU A 427 25.60 0.62 -16.03
CA LEU A 427 26.08 -0.08 -14.84
C LEU A 427 27.61 -0.08 -14.80
N PRO A 428 28.24 0.64 -13.86
CA PRO A 428 29.68 0.58 -13.64
C PRO A 428 30.13 -0.78 -13.11
N LEU A 429 31.33 -1.20 -13.53
CA LEU A 429 31.95 -2.44 -13.10
C LEU A 429 33.00 -2.16 -12.02
N TYR A 430 33.11 -3.07 -11.05
CA TYR A 430 34.05 -3.02 -9.95
C TYR A 430 34.85 -4.32 -9.86
N ASP A 431 36.04 -4.24 -9.26
CA ASP A 431 36.78 -5.39 -8.76
C ASP A 431 36.05 -6.04 -7.56
N ALA A 432 36.47 -7.24 -7.18
CA ALA A 432 35.98 -7.87 -5.96
C ALA A 432 36.33 -7.03 -4.72
N PRO A 433 35.42 -6.92 -3.72
CA PRO A 433 35.75 -6.27 -2.46
C PRO A 433 36.87 -7.04 -1.76
N ALA A 434 37.74 -6.32 -1.05
CA ALA A 434 38.81 -6.94 -0.27
C ALA A 434 38.25 -7.84 0.85
N THR A 435 37.06 -7.51 1.37
CA THR A 435 36.33 -8.33 2.34
C THR A 435 34.84 -8.35 1.95
N PRO A 436 34.32 -9.50 1.45
CA PRO A 436 32.95 -9.61 0.97
C PRO A 436 31.97 -9.79 2.15
N THR A 437 31.80 -8.75 2.98
CA THR A 437 30.82 -8.72 4.08
C THR A 437 30.01 -7.42 4.08
N ASN A 438 28.78 -7.47 4.59
CA ASN A 438 27.90 -6.29 4.68
C ASN A 438 28.57 -5.16 5.47
N GLY A 439 28.45 -3.93 4.97
CA GLY A 439 29.02 -2.72 5.57
C GLY A 439 30.48 -2.45 5.23
N GLN A 440 31.16 -3.32 4.46
CA GLN A 440 32.53 -3.10 4.00
C GLN A 440 32.58 -2.31 2.67
N PRO A 441 33.71 -1.67 2.34
CA PRO A 441 33.91 -1.01 1.06
C PRO A 441 33.79 -1.97 -0.13
N ALA A 442 33.20 -1.51 -1.23
CA ALA A 442 33.25 -2.19 -2.51
C ALA A 442 34.67 -2.26 -3.06
N GLY A 443 34.92 -3.17 -4.01
CA GLY A 443 36.20 -3.20 -4.73
C GLY A 443 36.42 -1.96 -5.58
N SER A 444 37.64 -1.79 -6.08
CA SER A 444 38.01 -0.63 -6.91
C SER A 444 37.18 -0.58 -8.20
N PRO A 445 36.74 0.61 -8.67
CA PRO A 445 36.08 0.72 -9.97
C PRO A 445 37.01 0.28 -11.11
N LYS A 446 36.49 -0.47 -12.10
CA LYS A 446 37.23 -0.89 -13.31
C LYS A 446 37.33 0.24 -14.34
N GLY A 447 37.83 1.39 -13.91
CA GLY A 447 37.99 2.58 -14.75
C GLY A 447 36.66 3.10 -15.32
N THR A 448 36.61 3.36 -16.63
CA THR A 448 35.42 3.89 -17.32
C THR A 448 34.49 2.79 -17.85
N LEU A 449 34.76 1.51 -17.55
CA LEU A 449 33.95 0.40 -18.06
C LEU A 449 32.54 0.44 -17.45
N GLN A 450 31.54 0.49 -18.33
CA GLN A 450 30.13 0.44 -17.97
C GLN A 450 29.37 -0.45 -18.95
N LEU A 451 28.28 -1.07 -18.51
CA LEU A 451 27.33 -1.76 -19.37
C LEU A 451 26.22 -0.84 -19.87
N ASN A 452 25.77 -1.06 -21.12
CA ASN A 452 24.65 -0.32 -21.71
C ASN A 452 23.31 -0.68 -21.06
N VAL A 453 22.40 0.28 -21.02
CA VAL A 453 20.98 0.06 -20.65
C VAL A 453 20.39 -1.04 -21.53
N GLY A 454 19.61 -1.94 -20.93
CA GLY A 454 19.01 -3.08 -21.62
C GLY A 454 19.88 -4.34 -21.68
N SER A 455 21.16 -4.27 -21.29
CA SER A 455 22.00 -5.46 -21.10
C SER A 455 21.42 -6.36 -20.00
N VAL A 456 21.71 -7.65 -20.03
CA VAL A 456 21.28 -8.64 -19.05
C VAL A 456 22.50 -9.21 -18.35
N ILE A 457 22.52 -9.12 -17.02
CA ILE A 457 23.53 -9.72 -16.16
C ILE A 457 22.94 -10.87 -15.36
N GLU A 458 23.78 -11.82 -14.97
CA GLU A 458 23.43 -12.89 -14.03
C GLU A 458 24.26 -12.75 -12.76
N PHE A 459 23.66 -12.91 -11.60
CA PHE A 459 24.35 -12.96 -10.29
C PHE A 459 23.60 -13.88 -9.32
N ASP A 460 24.25 -14.27 -8.23
CA ASP A 460 23.61 -15.05 -7.18
C ASP A 460 23.01 -14.11 -6.12
N SER A 461 21.70 -14.20 -5.87
CA SER A 461 21.01 -13.38 -4.87
C SER A 461 21.50 -13.65 -3.45
N LYS A 462 22.03 -14.85 -3.16
CA LYS A 462 22.65 -15.20 -1.86
C LYS A 462 23.93 -14.43 -1.60
N ALA A 463 24.62 -14.06 -2.67
CA ALA A 463 25.90 -13.35 -2.61
C ALA A 463 25.73 -11.82 -2.66
N VAL A 464 24.50 -11.31 -2.59
CA VAL A 464 24.24 -9.87 -2.58
C VAL A 464 24.62 -9.29 -1.23
N LEU A 465 25.51 -8.30 -1.26
CA LEU A 465 26.01 -7.61 -0.08
C LEU A 465 25.68 -6.13 -0.15
N ASN A 466 25.41 -5.52 1.00
CA ASN A 466 25.32 -4.08 1.17
C ASN A 466 26.74 -3.52 1.36
N LEU A 467 27.37 -3.04 0.29
CA LEU A 467 28.75 -2.54 0.30
C LEU A 467 28.80 -1.01 0.21
N SER A 468 29.80 -0.40 0.83
CA SER A 468 30.03 1.05 0.77
C SER A 468 30.70 1.44 -0.54
N VAL A 469 30.02 2.27 -1.33
CA VAL A 469 30.52 2.88 -2.56
C VAL A 469 30.48 4.40 -2.36
N GLY A 470 31.64 4.99 -2.06
CA GLY A 470 31.70 6.39 -1.60
C GLY A 470 30.93 6.57 -0.29
N ASN A 471 29.98 7.53 -0.26
CA ASN A 471 29.14 7.80 0.91
C ASN A 471 27.80 7.03 0.91
N GLN A 472 27.62 6.09 -0.03
CA GLN A 472 26.38 5.33 -0.18
C GLN A 472 26.62 3.85 0.12
N THR A 473 25.61 3.21 0.69
CA THR A 473 25.55 1.75 0.79
C THR A 473 24.70 1.23 -0.37
N LEU A 474 25.29 0.39 -1.21
CA LEU A 474 24.63 -0.19 -2.39
C LEU A 474 24.60 -1.71 -2.29
N ARG A 475 23.52 -2.32 -2.79
CA ARG A 475 23.45 -3.77 -2.99
C ARG A 475 24.33 -4.15 -4.17
N MET A 476 25.39 -4.90 -3.91
CA MET A 476 26.35 -5.33 -4.91
C MET A 476 26.53 -6.85 -4.89
N ALA A 477 26.82 -7.41 -6.06
CA ALA A 477 27.11 -8.83 -6.21
C ALA A 477 28.17 -9.05 -7.29
N ALA A 478 28.80 -10.23 -7.27
CA ALA A 478 29.55 -10.73 -8.40
C ALA A 478 28.57 -11.11 -9.54
N CYS A 479 28.84 -10.64 -10.75
CA CYS A 479 27.98 -10.77 -11.91
C CYS A 479 28.74 -11.32 -13.12
N THR A 480 28.00 -11.96 -14.02
CA THR A 480 28.42 -12.31 -15.38
C THR A 480 27.53 -11.60 -16.40
N LEU A 481 28.05 -11.35 -17.60
CA LEU A 481 27.24 -10.82 -18.69
C LEU A 481 26.53 -11.98 -19.42
N VAL A 482 25.20 -11.92 -19.49
CA VAL A 482 24.39 -12.86 -20.28
C VAL A 482 24.20 -12.34 -21.71
N SER A 483 23.83 -11.07 -21.85
CA SER A 483 23.65 -10.41 -23.15
C SER A 483 23.82 -8.90 -23.04
N GLY A 484 24.16 -8.23 -24.15
CA GLY A 484 24.40 -6.79 -24.20
C GLY A 484 25.85 -6.44 -24.49
N SER A 485 26.24 -5.19 -24.23
CA SER A 485 27.55 -4.68 -24.62
C SER A 485 28.06 -3.60 -23.67
N LEU A 486 29.40 -3.44 -23.66
CA LEU A 486 30.06 -2.34 -22.98
C LEU A 486 29.74 -0.99 -23.64
N TRP A 487 29.76 0.05 -22.82
CA TRP A 487 29.76 1.43 -23.26
C TRP A 487 31.22 1.93 -23.33
N GLY A 488 31.73 2.10 -24.56
CA GLY A 488 33.10 2.55 -24.83
C GLY A 488 34.07 1.43 -25.27
N ASN A 489 35.34 1.79 -25.45
CA ASN A 489 36.40 0.85 -25.84
C ASN A 489 36.92 0.07 -24.62
N GLY A 490 36.94 -1.26 -24.70
CA GLY A 490 37.45 -2.13 -23.63
C GLY A 490 37.04 -3.60 -23.84
N VAL A 491 37.61 -4.50 -23.06
CA VAL A 491 37.28 -5.94 -23.07
C VAL A 491 36.42 -6.26 -21.84
N MET A 492 35.31 -6.96 -22.06
CA MET A 492 34.42 -7.38 -20.98
C MET A 492 35.10 -8.48 -20.14
N PRO A 493 35.28 -8.28 -18.82
CA PRO A 493 35.76 -9.37 -17.97
C PRO A 493 34.72 -10.50 -17.84
N PRO A 494 35.16 -11.76 -17.66
CA PRO A 494 34.25 -12.89 -17.51
C PRO A 494 33.36 -12.78 -16.26
N THR A 495 33.87 -12.18 -15.18
CA THR A 495 33.12 -11.84 -13.97
C THR A 495 33.49 -10.44 -13.51
N PHE A 496 32.57 -9.74 -12.87
CA PHE A 496 32.77 -8.40 -12.32
C PHE A 496 31.81 -8.14 -11.16
N TRP A 497 32.14 -7.22 -10.25
CA TRP A 497 31.19 -6.77 -9.24
C TRP A 497 30.39 -5.57 -9.75
N ALA A 498 29.10 -5.52 -9.45
CA ALA A 498 28.26 -4.41 -9.86
C ALA A 498 27.08 -4.18 -8.89
N CYS A 499 26.47 -3.01 -9.00
CA CYS A 499 25.26 -2.66 -8.26
C CYS A 499 24.03 -3.40 -8.83
N VAL A 500 23.35 -4.17 -8.00
CA VAL A 500 22.18 -5.00 -8.37
C VAL A 500 20.87 -4.48 -7.76
N GLU A 501 20.85 -3.19 -7.42
CA GLU A 501 19.73 -2.51 -6.81
C GLU A 501 18.47 -2.52 -7.70
N ASN A 502 17.36 -3.02 -7.17
CA ASN A 502 16.09 -3.23 -7.89
C ASN A 502 14.96 -2.28 -7.44
N VAL A 503 15.19 -1.45 -6.42
CA VAL A 503 14.17 -0.50 -5.90
C VAL A 503 14.59 0.96 -6.08
N LEU A 504 13.60 1.84 -6.29
CA LEU A 504 13.82 3.28 -6.39
C LEU A 504 14.24 3.86 -5.02
N PRO A 505 15.00 4.97 -4.99
CA PRO A 505 15.50 5.77 -6.12
C PRO A 505 16.73 5.18 -6.84
N ASN A 506 17.39 4.19 -6.23
CA ASN A 506 18.67 3.66 -6.67
C ASN A 506 18.57 2.47 -7.65
N LYS A 507 17.42 2.23 -8.27
CA LYS A 507 17.21 1.13 -9.21
C LYS A 507 18.21 1.18 -10.38
N TYR A 508 19.10 0.19 -10.46
CA TYR A 508 20.07 -0.01 -11.55
C TYR A 508 19.62 -1.13 -12.49
N VAL A 509 18.94 -2.14 -11.94
CA VAL A 509 18.48 -3.31 -12.67
C VAL A 509 17.00 -3.57 -12.43
N SER A 510 16.38 -4.36 -13.30
CA SER A 510 15.09 -4.99 -13.10
C SER A 510 15.32 -6.49 -13.06
N TRP A 511 15.07 -7.14 -11.93
CA TRP A 511 15.21 -8.59 -11.80
C TRP A 511 14.11 -9.25 -12.64
N GLU A 512 14.49 -10.08 -13.61
CA GLU A 512 13.54 -10.71 -14.55
C GLU A 512 13.09 -12.07 -14.02
N THR A 513 14.00 -12.90 -13.46
CA THR A 513 13.64 -14.18 -12.83
C THR A 513 14.75 -14.62 -11.87
N VAL A 514 14.36 -15.10 -10.68
CA VAL A 514 15.24 -15.88 -9.81
C VAL A 514 15.04 -17.36 -10.15
N THR A 515 16.11 -18.05 -10.54
CA THR A 515 16.18 -19.50 -10.62
C THR A 515 16.72 -20.00 -9.29
N PRO A 516 15.90 -20.67 -8.45
CA PRO A 516 16.37 -21.20 -7.18
C PRO A 516 17.54 -22.16 -7.39
N SER A 517 18.55 -22.08 -6.52
CA SER A 517 19.75 -22.92 -6.60
C SER A 517 19.73 -24.12 -5.65
N GLU A 518 18.81 -24.10 -4.68
CA GLU A 518 18.66 -25.13 -3.65
C GLU A 518 17.17 -25.48 -3.51
N PHE A 519 16.91 -26.79 -3.45
CA PHE A 519 15.59 -27.36 -3.24
C PHE A 519 15.63 -28.32 -2.04
N ASP A 520 14.46 -28.64 -1.51
CA ASP A 520 14.22 -29.70 -0.51
C ASP A 520 15.01 -29.58 0.81
N SER A 521 15.58 -28.41 1.08
CA SER A 521 16.36 -28.08 2.26
C SER A 521 15.94 -26.72 2.83
N VAL A 522 16.17 -26.52 4.13
CA VAL A 522 15.90 -25.24 4.78
C VAL A 522 16.97 -24.23 4.39
N VAL A 523 16.55 -23.14 3.76
CA VAL A 523 17.41 -22.02 3.37
C VAL A 523 17.19 -20.87 4.33
N ALA A 524 18.22 -20.53 5.11
CA ALA A 524 18.23 -19.31 5.91
C ALA A 524 18.43 -18.09 5.00
N THR A 525 17.65 -17.03 5.23
CA THR A 525 17.72 -15.79 4.44
C THR A 525 17.41 -14.56 5.31
N SER A 526 17.53 -13.38 4.72
CA SER A 526 17.32 -12.08 5.36
C SER A 526 16.67 -11.15 4.33
N THR A 527 15.49 -11.55 3.86
CA THR A 527 14.80 -10.83 2.76
C THR A 527 13.62 -10.05 3.32
N GLY A 528 13.68 -8.72 3.23
CA GLY A 528 12.55 -7.86 3.61
C GLY A 528 11.31 -8.16 2.76
N ILE A 529 10.15 -8.25 3.42
CA ILE A 529 8.85 -8.53 2.80
C ILE A 529 7.79 -7.59 3.36
N LYS A 530 6.84 -7.18 2.52
CA LYS A 530 5.75 -6.28 2.91
C LYS A 530 4.42 -7.01 3.04
N ALA A 531 3.54 -6.49 3.90
CA ALA A 531 2.17 -6.96 3.97
C ALA A 531 1.51 -6.89 2.59
N GLY A 532 0.93 -8.00 2.14
CA GLY A 532 0.34 -8.14 0.80
C GLY A 532 1.28 -8.66 -0.28
N ASP A 533 2.60 -8.78 -0.04
CA ASP A 533 3.53 -9.39 -0.98
C ASP A 533 3.21 -10.90 -1.17
N PRO A 534 3.41 -11.47 -2.37
CA PRO A 534 3.21 -12.90 -2.61
C PRO A 534 4.12 -13.79 -1.74
N ILE A 535 3.51 -14.75 -1.03
CA ILE A 535 4.20 -15.81 -0.29
C ILE A 535 4.31 -17.07 -1.14
N GLY A 536 3.26 -17.44 -1.86
CA GLY A 536 3.21 -18.65 -2.68
C GLY A 536 1.76 -19.01 -3.04
N TYR A 537 1.55 -20.22 -3.53
CA TYR A 537 0.23 -20.76 -3.87
C TYR A 537 -0.05 -22.01 -3.03
N LEU A 538 -1.31 -22.45 -2.97
CA LEU A 538 -1.70 -23.67 -2.27
C LEU A 538 -0.97 -24.88 -2.89
N GLY A 539 -0.30 -25.68 -2.07
CA GLY A 539 0.31 -26.94 -2.51
C GLY A 539 -0.67 -28.09 -2.39
N GLN A 540 -0.51 -29.11 -3.24
CA GLN A 540 -1.27 -30.35 -3.16
C GLN A 540 -0.86 -31.17 -1.93
N THR A 541 -1.85 -31.77 -1.28
CA THR A 541 -1.67 -32.87 -0.34
C THR A 541 -2.70 -33.95 -0.60
N GLU A 542 -2.24 -35.19 -0.66
CA GLU A 542 -3.08 -36.38 -0.75
C GLU A 542 -3.09 -37.05 0.63
N ASN A 543 -4.28 -37.28 1.17
CA ASN A 543 -4.45 -37.91 2.48
C ASN A 543 -5.23 -39.21 2.33
N LEU A 544 -4.93 -40.18 3.18
CA LEU A 544 -5.65 -41.45 3.23
C LEU A 544 -7.03 -41.26 3.84
N THR A 545 -8.02 -41.94 3.27
CA THR A 545 -9.39 -42.01 3.79
C THR A 545 -9.75 -43.41 4.28
N SER A 546 -8.94 -44.42 3.97
CA SER A 546 -9.09 -45.77 4.53
C SER A 546 -7.80 -46.60 4.49
N GLU A 547 -7.72 -47.60 5.37
CA GLU A 547 -6.59 -48.56 5.43
C GLU A 547 -6.50 -49.47 4.19
N GLN A 548 -7.56 -49.51 3.36
CA GLN A 548 -7.57 -50.19 2.05
C GLN A 548 -6.91 -49.35 0.94
N GLY A 549 -6.47 -48.12 1.25
CA GLY A 549 -5.75 -47.26 0.32
C GLY A 549 -6.61 -46.31 -0.49
N ALA A 550 -7.85 -46.06 -0.07
CA ALA A 550 -8.60 -44.91 -0.57
C ALA A 550 -7.90 -43.61 -0.14
N SER A 551 -7.85 -42.62 -1.04
CA SER A 551 -7.27 -41.30 -0.74
C SER A 551 -8.11 -40.20 -1.33
N ASP A 552 -7.99 -39.02 -0.74
CA ASP A 552 -8.51 -37.77 -1.28
C ASP A 552 -7.37 -36.78 -1.50
N SER A 553 -7.54 -35.87 -2.46
CA SER A 553 -6.56 -34.86 -2.84
C SER A 553 -7.16 -33.48 -2.67
N LYS A 554 -6.45 -32.60 -1.97
CA LYS A 554 -6.81 -31.18 -1.84
C LYS A 554 -5.58 -30.29 -2.01
N PHE A 555 -5.81 -29.04 -2.36
CA PHE A 555 -4.78 -28.01 -2.31
C PHE A 555 -4.96 -27.21 -1.02
N GLN A 556 -3.89 -27.03 -0.26
CA GLN A 556 -3.95 -26.30 1.01
C GLN A 556 -2.67 -25.55 1.32
N VAL A 557 -2.79 -24.61 2.25
CA VAL A 557 -1.68 -24.02 3.01
C VAL A 557 -2.07 -24.06 4.48
N HIS A 558 -1.11 -24.38 5.35
CA HIS A 558 -1.25 -24.18 6.79
C HIS A 558 -0.61 -22.84 7.14
N VAL A 559 -1.37 -21.96 7.81
CA VAL A 559 -0.92 -20.63 8.22
C VAL A 559 -0.94 -20.53 9.73
N GLU A 560 0.21 -20.19 10.29
CA GLU A 560 0.43 -20.12 11.73
C GLU A 560 0.99 -18.75 12.12
N ILE A 561 0.60 -18.24 13.29
CA ILE A 561 1.26 -17.09 13.91
C ILE A 561 1.67 -17.45 15.33
N PHE A 562 2.94 -17.27 15.66
CA PHE A 562 3.46 -17.63 16.97
C PHE A 562 4.58 -16.73 17.47
N THR A 563 4.87 -16.80 18.77
CA THR A 563 6.05 -16.19 19.39
C THR A 563 6.66 -17.09 20.46
N ALA A 564 7.98 -17.04 20.60
CA ALA A 564 8.70 -17.67 21.71
C ALA A 564 8.95 -16.71 22.89
N GLU A 565 8.51 -15.46 22.79
CA GLU A 565 8.76 -14.42 23.78
C GLU A 565 7.71 -14.46 24.91
N ALA A 566 8.17 -14.46 26.16
CA ALA A 566 7.31 -14.46 27.34
C ALA A 566 6.62 -13.09 27.54
N GLU A 567 7.20 -12.03 26.96
CA GLU A 567 6.71 -10.66 26.95
C GLU A 567 5.33 -10.52 26.29
N VAL A 568 4.81 -11.57 25.64
CA VAL A 568 3.41 -11.61 25.20
C VAL A 568 2.43 -11.27 26.34
N LYS A 569 2.70 -11.72 27.57
CA LYS A 569 1.87 -11.43 28.75
C LYS A 569 1.80 -9.93 29.05
N ASP A 570 2.90 -9.21 28.83
CA ASP A 570 2.96 -7.77 29.03
C ASP A 570 2.35 -7.00 27.86
N PHE A 571 2.51 -7.52 26.64
CA PHE A 571 1.90 -6.97 25.44
C PHE A 571 0.38 -6.91 25.55
N LEU A 572 -0.26 -7.98 26.04
CA LEU A 572 -1.72 -8.05 26.18
C LEU A 572 -2.30 -7.06 27.20
N LYS A 573 -1.49 -6.65 28.18
CA LYS A 573 -1.88 -5.75 29.27
C LYS A 573 -1.79 -4.27 28.93
N ASN A 574 -1.30 -3.91 27.73
CA ASN A 574 -1.08 -2.52 27.34
C ASN A 574 -0.23 -1.76 28.37
N LEU A 575 0.94 -2.28 28.77
CA LEU A 575 1.78 -1.63 29.78
C LEU A 575 2.28 -0.23 29.35
N ALA A 576 2.32 0.06 28.04
CA ALA A 576 2.56 1.41 27.56
C ALA A 576 1.40 2.38 27.83
N GLY A 577 0.21 1.90 28.19
CA GLY A 577 -0.95 2.72 28.53
C GLY A 577 -1.51 3.53 27.37
N LEU A 578 -1.46 2.97 26.16
CA LEU A 578 -1.94 3.63 24.94
C LEU A 578 -3.45 3.81 25.01
N LYS A 579 -3.92 5.05 24.75
CA LYS A 579 -5.35 5.41 24.69
C LYS A 579 -5.82 5.87 23.30
N THR A 580 -4.89 5.90 22.35
CA THR A 580 -5.11 6.21 20.93
C THR A 580 -5.42 4.95 20.12
N GLY A 581 -5.97 5.12 18.92
CA GLY A 581 -6.41 4.02 18.06
C GLY A 581 -7.91 3.77 18.15
N LYS A 582 -8.36 2.61 17.66
CA LYS A 582 -9.76 2.21 17.72
C LYS A 582 -10.21 2.03 19.17
N GLN A 583 -11.36 2.62 19.49
CA GLN A 583 -11.91 2.67 20.83
C GLN A 583 -13.14 1.78 20.98
N TYR A 584 -13.29 1.22 22.17
CA TYR A 584 -14.38 0.33 22.52
C TYR A 584 -14.99 0.76 23.85
N LEU A 585 -16.30 0.66 23.94
CA LEU A 585 -17.04 0.75 25.18
C LEU A 585 -16.92 -0.60 25.92
N GLN A 586 -16.26 -0.59 27.08
CA GLN A 586 -16.16 -1.78 27.93
C GLN A 586 -17.44 -1.94 28.74
N LEU A 587 -18.05 -3.11 28.64
CA LEU A 587 -19.27 -3.51 29.36
C LEU A 587 -18.97 -4.81 30.14
N PRO A 588 -18.53 -4.71 31.41
CA PRO A 588 -18.34 -5.88 32.25
C PRO A 588 -19.66 -6.63 32.49
N THR A 589 -19.54 -7.90 32.84
CA THR A 589 -20.63 -8.75 33.34
C THR A 589 -21.37 -8.03 34.47
N GLY A 590 -22.70 -8.10 34.45
CA GLY A 590 -23.57 -7.39 35.38
C GLY A 590 -23.85 -5.94 35.02
N THR A 591 -23.30 -5.40 33.93
CA THR A 591 -23.65 -4.05 33.46
C THR A 591 -25.14 -3.98 33.12
N GLU A 592 -25.85 -3.02 33.71
CA GLU A 592 -27.29 -2.81 33.50
C GLU A 592 -27.55 -1.99 32.23
N LEU A 593 -28.11 -2.63 31.20
CA LEU A 593 -28.55 -1.95 29.98
C LEU A 593 -29.96 -1.40 30.17
N LYS A 594 -30.14 -0.08 30.09
CA LYS A 594 -31.47 0.53 30.15
C LYS A 594 -32.24 0.25 28.86
N LYS A 595 -33.48 -0.24 28.96
CA LYS A 595 -34.31 -0.53 27.79
C LYS A 595 -34.72 0.74 27.03
N VAL A 596 -34.84 0.62 25.71
CA VAL A 596 -35.33 1.70 24.84
C VAL A 596 -36.85 1.73 24.87
N ALA A 597 -37.44 2.93 24.97
CA ALA A 597 -38.89 3.11 25.00
C ALA A 597 -39.59 2.44 23.79
N PRO A 598 -40.78 1.83 23.97
CA PRO A 598 -41.67 1.93 25.14
C PRO A 598 -41.34 0.96 26.29
N ALA A 599 -40.35 0.08 26.14
CA ALA A 599 -39.97 -0.85 27.19
C ALA A 599 -39.29 -0.12 28.36
N THR A 600 -39.61 -0.52 29.59
CA THR A 600 -39.09 0.07 30.83
C THR A 600 -38.23 -0.92 31.61
N GLY A 601 -37.35 -0.40 32.47
CA GLY A 601 -36.41 -1.19 33.27
C GLY A 601 -35.03 -1.38 32.63
N THR A 602 -34.26 -2.32 33.18
CA THR A 602 -32.90 -2.65 32.74
C THR A 602 -32.76 -4.14 32.45
N THR A 603 -31.66 -4.51 31.79
CA THR A 603 -31.25 -5.89 31.55
C THR A 603 -29.78 -6.02 31.91
N PRO A 604 -29.41 -6.82 32.93
CA PRO A 604 -28.02 -7.08 33.27
C PRO A 604 -27.37 -7.98 32.22
N LEU A 605 -26.11 -7.70 31.88
CA LEU A 605 -25.31 -8.56 31.02
C LEU A 605 -24.78 -9.78 31.78
N LYS A 606 -24.71 -10.92 31.10
CA LYS A 606 -24.19 -12.18 31.63
C LYS A 606 -22.72 -12.39 31.33
N LEU A 607 -22.21 -11.76 30.28
CA LEU A 607 -20.82 -11.86 29.85
C LEU A 607 -20.15 -10.48 29.77
N ASP A 608 -18.82 -10.49 29.71
CA ASP A 608 -18.02 -9.29 29.41
C ASP A 608 -18.08 -8.99 27.92
N HIS A 609 -18.31 -7.72 27.58
CA HIS A 609 -18.33 -7.24 26.20
C HIS A 609 -17.44 -6.02 25.99
N ALA A 610 -16.90 -5.90 24.78
CA ALA A 610 -16.27 -4.70 24.29
C ALA A 610 -16.94 -4.29 22.98
N VAL A 611 -17.73 -3.21 23.02
CA VAL A 611 -18.50 -2.75 21.87
C VAL A 611 -17.71 -1.69 21.13
N ASP A 612 -17.45 -1.91 19.85
CA ASP A 612 -16.85 -0.90 18.96
C ASP A 612 -17.62 0.42 19.10
N LEU A 613 -16.94 1.49 19.50
CA LEU A 613 -17.58 2.77 19.76
C LEU A 613 -18.24 3.34 18.50
N GLY A 614 -17.73 3.00 17.30
CA GLY A 614 -18.35 3.33 16.02
C GLY A 614 -19.69 2.62 15.77
N LYS A 615 -19.93 1.49 16.46
CA LYS A 615 -21.20 0.74 16.44
C LYS A 615 -22.13 1.08 17.59
N ALA A 616 -21.72 1.98 18.49
CA ALA A 616 -22.49 2.41 19.66
C ALA A 616 -22.93 3.88 19.52
N PRO A 617 -23.94 4.21 18.68
CA PRO A 617 -24.33 5.58 18.43
C PRO A 617 -24.80 6.29 19.70
N VAL A 618 -24.46 7.57 19.83
CA VAL A 618 -24.90 8.40 20.94
C VAL A 618 -26.33 8.87 20.69
N VAL A 619 -27.22 8.62 21.65
CA VAL A 619 -28.60 9.09 21.66
C VAL A 619 -28.85 9.95 22.89
N LYS A 620 -29.75 10.93 22.74
CA LYS A 620 -30.10 11.85 23.81
C LYS A 620 -31.40 11.42 24.48
N VAL A 621 -31.37 11.19 25.79
CA VAL A 621 -32.56 10.81 26.58
C VAL A 621 -32.68 11.80 27.74
N GLY A 622 -33.59 12.76 27.59
CA GLY A 622 -33.67 13.91 28.49
C GLY A 622 -32.44 14.84 28.33
N PRO A 623 -31.80 15.27 29.42
CA PRO A 623 -30.59 16.10 29.35
C PRO A 623 -29.31 15.30 29.13
N GLU A 624 -29.36 13.96 29.19
CA GLU A 624 -28.17 13.10 29.22
C GLU A 624 -27.91 12.40 27.89
N ASP A 625 -26.63 12.19 27.60
CA ASP A 625 -26.14 11.39 26.47
C ASP A 625 -25.98 9.92 26.88
N TRP A 626 -26.41 9.02 26.00
CA TRP A 626 -26.34 7.57 26.19
C TRP A 626 -25.76 6.91 24.95
N TYR A 627 -24.94 5.87 25.11
CA TYR A 627 -24.58 4.96 24.04
C TYR A 627 -25.70 3.95 23.83
N ASN A 628 -26.19 3.82 22.60
CA ASN A 628 -27.10 2.76 22.22
C ASN A 628 -26.29 1.55 21.74
N VAL A 629 -26.38 0.43 22.44
CA VAL A 629 -25.60 -0.78 22.18
C VAL A 629 -26.51 -1.92 21.73
N SER A 630 -26.00 -2.73 20.81
CA SER A 630 -26.64 -3.97 20.37
C SER A 630 -25.59 -5.06 20.31
N ILE A 631 -25.78 -6.12 21.10
CA ILE A 631 -24.82 -7.21 21.29
C ILE A 631 -25.55 -8.55 21.40
N THR A 632 -24.81 -9.65 21.23
CA THR A 632 -25.28 -10.98 21.59
C THR A 632 -24.66 -11.34 22.93
N ASP A 633 -25.49 -11.55 23.95
CA ASP A 633 -25.09 -11.91 25.31
C ASP A 633 -25.67 -13.28 25.65
N ASP A 634 -24.79 -14.26 25.88
CA ASP A 634 -25.14 -15.65 26.19
C ASP A 634 -26.12 -16.25 25.14
N GLY A 635 -25.77 -16.10 23.87
CA GLY A 635 -26.57 -16.58 22.74
C GLY A 635 -27.85 -15.78 22.45
N GLN A 636 -28.16 -14.72 23.22
CA GLN A 636 -29.38 -13.92 23.03
C GLN A 636 -29.05 -12.51 22.55
N PRO A 637 -29.78 -11.96 21.56
CA PRO A 637 -29.61 -10.56 21.17
C PRO A 637 -30.14 -9.65 22.29
N VAL A 638 -29.27 -8.79 22.80
CA VAL A 638 -29.60 -7.77 23.81
C VAL A 638 -29.29 -6.39 23.23
N SER A 639 -30.18 -5.43 23.48
CA SER A 639 -29.96 -4.04 23.09
C SER A 639 -30.47 -3.09 24.16
N GLY A 640 -29.79 -1.97 24.33
CA GLY A 640 -30.13 -1.02 25.37
C GLY A 640 -29.18 0.17 25.43
N LEU A 641 -29.35 0.98 26.46
CA LEU A 641 -28.66 2.24 26.64
C LEU A 641 -27.68 2.16 27.80
N VAL A 642 -26.46 2.65 27.57
CA VAL A 642 -25.41 2.82 28.58
C VAL A 642 -25.12 4.30 28.73
N LYS A 643 -25.14 4.80 29.96
CA LYS A 643 -24.91 6.23 30.22
C LYS A 643 -23.51 6.61 29.77
N LYS A 644 -23.38 7.67 28.96
CA LYS A 644 -22.07 8.09 28.44
C LYS A 644 -21.15 8.61 29.53
N THR A 645 -21.70 9.34 30.49
CA THR A 645 -20.96 9.83 31.66
C THR A 645 -20.55 8.66 32.55
N GLY A 646 -19.25 8.50 32.78
CA GLY A 646 -18.69 7.40 33.58
C GLY A 646 -18.48 6.09 32.81
N ALA A 647 -18.87 6.04 31.52
CA ALA A 647 -18.59 4.90 30.66
C ALA A 647 -17.07 4.69 30.50
N LYS A 648 -16.63 3.43 30.63
CA LYS A 648 -15.22 3.07 30.50
C LYS A 648 -14.88 2.79 29.03
N ILE A 649 -13.98 3.59 28.49
CA ILE A 649 -13.46 3.42 27.13
C ILE A 649 -12.10 2.73 27.20
N ILE A 650 -11.92 1.71 26.37
CA ILE A 650 -10.67 0.97 26.16
C ILE A 650 -10.27 1.08 24.69
N THR A 651 -9.08 0.60 24.34
CA THR A 651 -8.55 0.64 22.97
C THR A 651 -8.26 -0.74 22.41
N GLN A 652 -8.00 -0.83 21.10
CA GLN A 652 -7.46 -2.04 20.45
C GLN A 652 -6.17 -2.57 21.10
N HIS A 653 -5.46 -1.76 21.89
CA HIS A 653 -4.26 -2.18 22.60
C HIS A 653 -4.55 -2.91 23.92
N ASP A 654 -5.77 -2.82 24.46
CA ASP A 654 -6.17 -3.47 25.71
C ASP A 654 -6.66 -4.92 25.46
N TRP A 655 -5.79 -5.77 24.90
CA TRP A 655 -6.15 -7.12 24.41
C TRP A 655 -6.92 -7.97 25.43
N GLU A 656 -6.47 -8.04 26.69
CA GLU A 656 -7.19 -8.81 27.74
C GLU A 656 -8.62 -8.30 27.92
N LYS A 657 -8.81 -6.98 27.89
CA LYS A 657 -10.14 -6.34 28.04
C LYS A 657 -11.01 -6.49 26.79
N LEU A 658 -10.42 -6.87 25.66
CA LEU A 658 -11.13 -7.24 24.42
C LEU A 658 -11.46 -8.74 24.36
N GLY A 659 -11.11 -9.49 25.40
CA GLY A 659 -11.39 -10.92 25.55
C GLY A 659 -10.28 -11.85 25.07
N PHE A 660 -9.07 -11.34 24.82
CA PHE A 660 -7.91 -12.22 24.57
C PHE A 660 -7.47 -12.88 25.87
N GLN A 661 -7.36 -14.20 25.86
CA GLN A 661 -7.09 -14.99 27.06
C GLN A 661 -6.03 -16.04 26.76
N ILE A 662 -5.15 -16.26 27.73
CA ILE A 662 -4.09 -17.26 27.62
C ILE A 662 -4.62 -18.62 28.08
N VAL A 663 -4.30 -19.67 27.32
CA VAL A 663 -4.47 -21.08 27.68
C VAL A 663 -3.09 -21.71 27.67
N GLU A 664 -2.60 -22.17 28.82
CA GLU A 664 -1.25 -22.72 28.95
C GLU A 664 -1.32 -24.22 29.19
N GLU A 665 -0.60 -24.99 28.38
CA GLU A 665 -0.24 -26.34 28.74
C GLU A 665 0.89 -26.28 29.78
N THR A 666 0.56 -26.60 31.04
CA THR A 666 1.52 -26.51 32.15
C THR A 666 2.28 -27.82 32.37
N ASN A 667 1.91 -28.89 31.67
CA ASN A 667 2.57 -30.19 31.72
C ASN A 667 3.93 -30.15 30.99
N ALA A 668 5.03 -30.23 31.73
CA ALA A 668 6.38 -30.27 31.17
C ALA A 668 6.66 -31.52 30.32
N THR A 669 5.83 -32.57 30.41
CA THR A 669 5.86 -33.77 29.56
C THR A 669 4.73 -33.81 28.54
N ALA A 670 4.11 -32.66 28.23
CA ALA A 670 3.01 -32.60 27.27
C ALA A 670 3.37 -33.27 25.95
N ASP A 671 2.51 -34.21 25.54
CA ASP A 671 2.66 -35.03 24.33
C ASP A 671 2.14 -34.32 23.07
N GLY A 672 1.74 -33.04 23.19
CA GLY A 672 1.13 -32.27 22.10
C GLY A 672 -0.37 -32.51 21.94
N PHE A 673 -0.98 -33.35 22.78
CA PHE A 673 -2.42 -33.50 22.87
C PHE A 673 -2.96 -32.68 24.05
N LEU A 674 -4.09 -32.02 23.85
CA LEU A 674 -4.80 -31.27 24.87
C LEU A 674 -5.37 -32.23 25.92
N ASP A 675 -5.11 -31.92 27.19
CA ASP A 675 -5.75 -32.52 28.36
C ASP A 675 -6.79 -31.53 28.94
N PRO A 676 -8.10 -31.61 28.56
CA PRO A 676 -9.09 -30.60 28.92
C PRO A 676 -9.30 -30.45 30.43
N GLU A 677 -9.10 -31.52 31.20
CA GLU A 677 -9.26 -31.52 32.66
C GLU A 677 -8.20 -30.68 33.39
N ASP A 678 -7.07 -30.42 32.77
CA ASP A 678 -6.00 -29.61 33.35
C ASP A 678 -6.06 -28.15 32.89
N MET A 679 -7.05 -27.79 32.06
CA MET A 679 -7.22 -26.44 31.54
C MET A 679 -7.97 -25.49 32.49
N PRO A 680 -7.79 -24.16 32.35
CA PRO A 680 -8.56 -23.17 33.11
C PRO A 680 -10.08 -23.31 32.92
N GLN A 681 -10.86 -22.94 33.94
CA GLN A 681 -12.32 -23.11 33.94
C GLN A 681 -13.01 -22.46 32.72
N PHE A 682 -12.59 -21.26 32.32
CA PHE A 682 -13.19 -20.59 31.16
C PHE A 682 -13.03 -21.39 29.84
N PHE A 683 -11.94 -22.15 29.72
CA PHE A 683 -11.68 -23.02 28.57
C PHE A 683 -12.55 -24.27 28.66
N LYS A 684 -12.64 -24.89 29.84
CA LYS A 684 -13.54 -26.04 30.09
C LYS A 684 -14.99 -25.71 29.75
N ASP A 685 -15.48 -24.55 30.18
CA ASP A 685 -16.84 -24.10 29.89
C ASP A 685 -17.08 -23.91 28.39
N LEU A 686 -16.08 -23.38 27.68
CA LEU A 686 -16.15 -23.20 26.23
C LEU A 686 -16.05 -24.53 25.48
N PHE A 687 -15.20 -25.45 25.95
CA PHE A 687 -15.06 -26.80 25.42
C PHE A 687 -16.36 -27.58 25.56
N ALA A 688 -16.97 -27.60 26.75
CA ALA A 688 -18.26 -28.24 27.00
C ALA A 688 -19.43 -27.63 26.21
N LYS A 689 -19.33 -26.35 25.81
CA LYS A 689 -20.32 -25.71 24.92
C LYS A 689 -20.18 -26.18 23.46
N ILE A 690 -18.98 -26.59 23.05
CA ILE A 690 -18.70 -27.07 21.69
C ILE A 690 -18.97 -28.57 21.57
N ASP A 691 -18.68 -29.34 22.62
CA ASP A 691 -19.05 -30.76 22.76
C ASP A 691 -20.58 -30.89 22.91
N THR A 692 -21.26 -31.04 21.77
CA THR A 692 -22.72 -31.05 21.68
C THR A 692 -23.32 -32.42 21.91
N ASN A 693 -22.55 -33.49 21.70
CA ASN A 693 -22.97 -34.86 21.93
C ASN A 693 -22.69 -35.32 23.38
N HIS A 694 -21.90 -34.54 24.14
CA HIS A 694 -21.52 -34.74 25.53
C HIS A 694 -20.74 -36.04 25.76
N ASP A 695 -19.91 -36.44 24.80
CA ASP A 695 -19.06 -37.63 24.90
C ASP A 695 -17.67 -37.33 25.50
N GLY A 696 -17.40 -36.06 25.84
CA GLY A 696 -16.13 -35.59 26.40
C GLY A 696 -15.04 -35.41 25.33
N GLN A 697 -15.39 -35.47 24.05
CA GLN A 697 -14.55 -35.18 22.90
C GLN A 697 -15.12 -33.98 22.15
N VAL A 698 -14.27 -33.31 21.36
CA VAL A 698 -14.72 -32.30 20.40
C VAL A 698 -14.30 -32.82 19.04
N GLU A 699 -15.27 -33.32 18.28
CA GLU A 699 -15.02 -33.81 16.93
C GLU A 699 -14.84 -32.63 15.95
N PRO A 700 -14.11 -32.82 14.83
CA PRO A 700 -13.94 -31.77 13.82
C PRO A 700 -15.26 -31.15 13.33
N ALA A 701 -16.31 -31.97 13.22
CA ALA A 701 -17.63 -31.51 12.79
C ALA A 701 -18.33 -30.62 13.84
N GLU A 702 -18.19 -30.93 15.13
CA GLU A 702 -18.73 -30.12 16.22
C GLU A 702 -18.03 -28.78 16.30
N LEU A 703 -16.69 -28.77 16.22
CA LEU A 703 -15.91 -27.55 16.17
C LEU A 703 -16.27 -26.70 14.95
N ALA A 704 -16.32 -27.28 13.76
CA ALA A 704 -16.71 -26.57 12.54
C ALA A 704 -18.11 -25.95 12.65
N ASN A 705 -19.06 -26.66 13.26
CA ASN A 705 -20.41 -26.15 13.48
C ASN A 705 -20.43 -25.04 14.54
N ALA A 706 -19.69 -25.18 15.64
CA ALA A 706 -19.61 -24.19 16.69
C ALA A 706 -18.97 -22.87 16.20
N LEU A 707 -17.95 -22.95 15.32
CA LEU A 707 -17.28 -21.77 14.75
C LEU A 707 -18.15 -20.99 13.75
N LYS A 708 -19.30 -21.53 13.30
CA LYS A 708 -20.32 -20.75 12.55
C LYS A 708 -21.03 -19.74 13.46
N ASN A 709 -21.09 -20.00 14.77
CA ASN A 709 -21.63 -19.05 15.74
C ASN A 709 -20.60 -17.95 16.05
N ALA A 710 -20.96 -16.69 15.80
CA ALA A 710 -20.05 -15.56 15.94
C ALA A 710 -19.55 -15.34 17.39
N GLU A 711 -20.38 -15.60 18.40
CA GLU A 711 -19.99 -15.44 19.81
C GLU A 711 -18.98 -16.53 20.22
N THR A 712 -19.28 -17.80 19.91
CA THR A 712 -18.37 -18.93 20.19
C THR A 712 -17.06 -18.75 19.43
N ARG A 713 -17.11 -18.41 18.14
CA ARG A 713 -15.92 -18.14 17.33
C ARG A 713 -15.08 -16.97 17.85
N SER A 714 -15.71 -15.88 18.28
CA SER A 714 -15.03 -14.72 18.86
C SER A 714 -14.26 -15.10 20.13
N ARG A 715 -14.85 -15.90 21.02
CA ARG A 715 -14.17 -16.39 22.23
C ARG A 715 -13.05 -17.36 21.89
N TRP A 716 -13.28 -18.30 20.98
CA TRP A 716 -12.32 -19.34 20.59
C TRP A 716 -11.09 -18.77 19.87
N SER A 717 -11.30 -17.85 18.91
CA SER A 717 -10.22 -17.23 18.14
C SER A 717 -9.37 -16.23 18.95
N LYS A 718 -9.83 -15.82 20.13
CA LYS A 718 -9.09 -14.93 21.03
C LYS A 718 -8.27 -15.69 22.09
N LEU A 719 -8.28 -17.02 22.05
CA LEU A 719 -7.39 -17.84 22.86
C LEU A 719 -5.96 -17.73 22.34
N ILE A 720 -5.00 -17.56 23.25
CA ILE A 720 -3.56 -17.55 22.98
C ILE A 720 -2.96 -18.77 23.66
N ALA A 721 -2.55 -19.76 22.87
CA ALA A 721 -2.21 -21.09 23.37
C ALA A 721 -0.71 -21.22 23.63
N HIS A 722 -0.31 -21.73 24.79
CA HIS A 722 1.06 -22.21 25.04
C HIS A 722 1.10 -23.71 24.84
N HIS A 723 1.78 -24.18 23.79
CA HIS A 723 2.02 -25.61 23.64
C HIS A 723 3.28 -25.88 22.80
N PRO A 724 3.82 -27.10 22.83
CA PRO A 724 4.93 -27.48 21.95
C PRO A 724 4.54 -27.37 20.48
N THR A 725 5.42 -26.81 19.65
CA THR A 725 5.26 -26.75 18.19
C THR A 725 5.27 -28.14 17.56
N GLU A 726 4.42 -28.37 16.55
CA GLU A 726 4.38 -29.64 15.81
C GLU A 726 5.59 -29.85 14.87
N TRP A 727 6.34 -28.79 14.58
CA TRP A 727 7.41 -28.79 13.57
C TRP A 727 8.79 -29.21 14.09
N LYS A 728 8.90 -29.61 15.37
CA LYS A 728 10.17 -29.94 16.03
C LYS A 728 10.48 -31.43 16.11
N ASP A 729 9.60 -32.21 16.71
CA ASP A 729 9.95 -33.56 17.14
C ASP A 729 9.57 -34.59 16.07
N LYS A 730 10.51 -35.50 15.78
CA LYS A 730 10.32 -36.63 14.87
C LYS A 730 9.37 -37.68 15.44
N ALA A 731 8.81 -38.51 14.57
CA ALA A 731 7.73 -39.44 14.87
C ALA A 731 8.08 -40.55 15.87
N ASP A 732 9.37 -40.78 16.14
CA ASP A 732 9.89 -41.72 17.13
C ASP A 732 10.08 -41.12 18.53
N SER A 733 9.92 -39.81 18.67
CA SER A 733 10.02 -39.14 19.96
C SER A 733 8.84 -39.47 20.89
N ALA A 734 9.07 -39.33 22.20
CA ALA A 734 8.06 -39.61 23.23
C ALA A 734 6.76 -38.79 23.03
N LYS A 735 6.87 -37.59 22.46
CA LYS A 735 5.72 -36.74 22.10
C LYS A 735 4.69 -37.49 21.24
N TRP A 736 5.14 -38.28 20.27
CA TRP A 736 4.24 -38.97 19.34
C TRP A 736 3.79 -40.36 19.81
N SER A 737 4.09 -40.76 21.06
CA SER A 737 3.75 -42.10 21.57
C SER A 737 2.24 -42.36 21.59
N LYS A 738 1.40 -41.33 21.74
CA LYS A 738 -0.07 -41.45 21.67
C LYS A 738 -0.58 -41.74 20.25
N LEU A 739 0.17 -41.37 19.21
CA LEU A 739 -0.17 -41.67 17.82
C LEU A 739 -0.17 -43.19 17.57
N ASP A 740 0.78 -43.91 18.18
CA ASP A 740 0.86 -45.39 18.09
C ASP A 740 -0.41 -46.05 18.65
N GLN A 741 -0.96 -45.50 19.73
CA GLN A 741 -2.20 -45.99 20.34
C GLN A 741 -3.42 -45.65 19.48
N LEU A 742 -3.48 -44.41 18.96
CA LEU A 742 -4.61 -43.95 18.13
C LEU A 742 -4.74 -44.72 16.81
N LEU A 743 -3.62 -45.19 16.25
CA LEU A 743 -3.57 -45.90 14.97
C LEU A 743 -3.16 -47.38 15.13
N GLU A 744 -3.30 -47.97 16.32
CA GLU A 744 -2.93 -49.37 16.59
C GLU A 744 -3.64 -50.35 15.63
N THR A 745 -4.88 -50.04 15.26
CA THR A 745 -5.69 -50.85 14.32
C THR A 745 -5.45 -50.53 12.84
N SER A 746 -4.63 -49.52 12.53
CA SER A 746 -4.34 -49.02 11.18
C SER A 746 -2.83 -48.89 10.93
N PRO A 747 -2.07 -50.01 10.97
CA PRO A 747 -0.61 -50.01 10.96
C PRO A 747 0.01 -49.43 9.68
N LYS A 748 -0.67 -49.53 8.52
CA LYS A 748 -0.18 -48.94 7.26
C LYS A 748 -0.35 -47.42 7.30
N THR A 749 -1.47 -46.94 7.82
CA THR A 749 -1.68 -45.50 8.03
C THR A 749 -0.69 -44.94 9.06
N LEU A 750 -0.46 -45.66 10.16
CA LEU A 750 0.53 -45.27 11.17
C LEU A 750 1.92 -45.10 10.56
N LYS A 751 2.40 -46.09 9.81
CA LYS A 751 3.69 -46.01 9.12
C LYS A 751 3.76 -44.81 8.18
N HIS A 752 2.71 -44.60 7.39
CA HIS A 752 2.60 -43.50 6.45
C HIS A 752 2.67 -42.11 7.14
N GLU A 753 1.93 -41.92 8.23
CA GLU A 753 1.92 -40.65 8.96
C GLU A 753 3.26 -40.41 9.68
N LYS A 754 3.90 -41.44 10.24
CA LYS A 754 5.25 -41.32 10.81
C LYS A 754 6.28 -40.85 9.78
N GLU A 755 6.24 -41.42 8.57
CA GLU A 755 7.11 -40.98 7.46
C GLU A 755 6.89 -39.51 7.09
N ARG A 756 5.64 -39.02 7.11
CA ARG A 756 5.33 -37.61 6.81
C ARG A 756 5.77 -36.68 7.93
N ILE A 757 5.53 -37.03 9.21
CA ILE A 757 5.96 -36.24 10.37
C ILE A 757 7.46 -35.98 10.30
N ASP A 758 8.26 -37.02 10.06
CA ASP A 758 9.73 -36.90 9.94
C ASP A 758 10.18 -35.97 8.81
N LYS A 759 9.36 -35.83 7.75
CA LYS A 759 9.63 -34.95 6.61
C LYS A 759 9.12 -33.53 6.83
N TYR A 760 8.14 -33.32 7.70
CA TYR A 760 7.62 -32.00 8.04
C TYR A 760 8.47 -31.27 9.06
N VAL A 761 9.21 -32.00 9.92
CA VAL A 761 10.12 -31.39 10.88
C VAL A 761 11.18 -30.54 10.18
N PHE A 762 11.38 -29.33 10.71
CA PHE A 762 12.41 -28.39 10.25
C PHE A 762 12.98 -27.52 11.38
N TRP A 763 12.39 -27.55 12.58
CA TRP A 763 12.69 -26.60 13.65
C TRP A 763 14.17 -26.54 14.03
N ASP A 764 14.82 -27.71 14.12
CA ASP A 764 16.24 -27.81 14.50
C ASP A 764 17.21 -27.47 13.34
N GLU A 765 16.70 -27.29 12.12
CA GLU A 765 17.48 -26.76 10.98
C GLU A 765 17.53 -25.22 10.97
N LEU A 766 16.72 -24.55 11.81
CA LEU A 766 16.68 -23.10 11.88
C LEU A 766 17.95 -22.54 12.54
N ALA A 767 18.63 -21.63 11.85
CA ALA A 767 19.88 -21.03 12.31
C ALA A 767 19.92 -19.51 12.09
N GLY A 768 20.88 -18.84 12.74
CA GLY A 768 21.10 -17.40 12.60
C GLY A 768 19.86 -16.58 12.99
N LYS A 769 19.37 -15.73 12.08
CA LYS A 769 18.18 -14.90 12.30
C LYS A 769 16.87 -15.70 12.40
N ALA A 770 16.86 -16.94 11.92
CA ALA A 770 15.72 -17.83 11.99
C ALA A 770 15.69 -18.66 13.28
N ALA A 771 16.75 -18.63 14.10
CA ALA A 771 16.83 -19.41 15.32
C ALA A 771 15.76 -18.95 16.33
N ILE A 772 15.00 -19.91 16.85
CA ILE A 772 13.96 -19.68 17.86
C ILE A 772 14.40 -20.35 19.16
N SER A 773 14.34 -19.61 20.26
CA SER A 773 14.91 -20.01 21.56
C SER A 773 14.20 -21.17 22.25
N SER A 774 12.95 -21.44 21.87
CA SER A 774 12.08 -22.44 22.50
C SER A 774 11.18 -23.09 21.46
N SER A 775 10.86 -24.35 21.66
CA SER A 775 9.80 -25.06 20.92
C SER A 775 8.47 -25.09 21.64
N LEU A 776 8.44 -24.66 22.92
CA LEU A 776 7.23 -24.35 23.65
C LEU A 776 6.90 -22.87 23.41
N ILE A 777 5.90 -22.61 22.57
CA ILE A 777 5.64 -21.31 21.95
C ILE A 777 4.18 -20.89 22.10
N TRP A 778 3.94 -19.59 21.98
CA TRP A 778 2.62 -18.96 22.07
C TRP A 778 2.01 -18.83 20.68
N HIS A 779 0.85 -19.44 20.46
CA HIS A 779 0.12 -19.38 19.21
C HIS A 779 -1.02 -18.36 19.29
N PHE A 780 -1.20 -17.60 18.21
CA PHE A 780 -2.34 -16.72 18.02
C PHE A 780 -3.18 -17.22 16.85
N HIS A 781 -4.51 -17.12 16.97
CA HIS A 781 -5.35 -17.28 15.80
C HIS A 781 -4.99 -16.22 14.73
N PRO A 782 -4.59 -16.61 13.50
CA PRO A 782 -4.07 -15.66 12.52
C PRO A 782 -5.06 -14.53 12.18
N ILE A 783 -6.32 -14.87 11.92
CA ILE A 783 -7.35 -13.87 11.56
C ILE A 783 -7.70 -12.94 12.73
N ALA A 784 -7.85 -13.42 13.97
CA ALA A 784 -8.21 -12.57 15.10
C ALA A 784 -7.07 -11.62 15.51
N LEU A 785 -5.81 -12.07 15.45
CA LEU A 785 -4.66 -11.20 15.67
C LEU A 785 -4.65 -10.06 14.65
N LEU A 786 -4.80 -10.41 13.36
CA LEU A 786 -4.84 -9.44 12.28
C LEU A 786 -6.04 -8.52 12.39
N ASP A 787 -7.23 -9.03 12.71
CA ASP A 787 -8.43 -8.21 12.91
C ASP A 787 -8.19 -7.16 14.00
N ASN A 788 -7.53 -7.50 15.10
CA ASN A 788 -7.25 -6.53 16.16
C ASN A 788 -6.20 -5.47 15.74
N PHE A 789 -5.15 -5.85 15.00
CA PHE A 789 -4.17 -4.90 14.46
C PHE A 789 -4.74 -4.02 13.33
N MET A 790 -5.49 -4.64 12.42
CA MET A 790 -6.18 -4.01 11.30
C MET A 790 -7.53 -3.45 11.69
N SER A 791 -7.91 -3.51 12.96
CA SER A 791 -9.11 -2.85 13.46
C SER A 791 -8.85 -1.37 13.29
N GLN A 792 -9.16 -0.88 12.09
CA GLN A 792 -8.70 0.42 11.66
C GLN A 792 -9.33 1.42 12.62
N SER A 793 -8.47 2.19 13.29
CA SER A 793 -8.71 3.62 13.38
C SER A 793 -9.19 4.04 11.99
N VAL A 794 -10.45 4.44 11.86
CA VAL A 794 -11.03 5.15 10.71
C VAL A 794 -10.03 5.51 9.60
N TYR A 795 -10.33 5.22 8.32
CA TYR A 795 -9.44 5.38 7.16
C TYR A 795 -8.46 6.57 7.23
N ILE A 796 -8.95 7.72 7.69
CA ILE A 796 -8.18 8.81 8.30
C ILE A 796 -8.57 8.95 9.78
N ASP A 797 -7.61 8.91 10.69
CA ASP A 797 -7.78 9.26 12.11
C ASP A 797 -8.23 10.72 12.22
N VAL A 798 -9.52 10.90 12.52
CA VAL A 798 -10.21 12.18 12.48
C VAL A 798 -9.56 13.19 13.44
N GLU A 799 -9.37 12.81 14.71
CA GLU A 799 -8.89 13.75 15.71
C GLU A 799 -7.40 14.03 15.54
N ARG A 800 -6.61 13.01 15.19
CA ARG A 800 -5.17 13.19 14.94
C ARG A 800 -4.92 14.03 13.70
N PHE A 801 -5.68 13.83 12.62
CA PHE A 801 -5.59 14.64 11.41
C PHE A 801 -5.92 16.11 11.70
N VAL A 802 -7.02 16.37 12.41
CA VAL A 802 -7.44 17.74 12.77
C VAL A 802 -6.42 18.41 13.69
N ALA A 803 -5.86 17.68 14.66
CA ALA A 803 -4.82 18.20 15.55
C ALA A 803 -3.54 18.57 14.78
N MET A 804 -3.02 17.67 13.96
CA MET A 804 -1.81 17.92 13.17
C MET A 804 -1.99 19.03 12.13
N TYR A 805 -3.17 19.12 11.50
CA TYR A 805 -3.49 20.25 10.63
C TYR A 805 -3.55 21.57 11.42
N ALA A 806 -4.16 21.58 12.60
CA ALA A 806 -4.28 22.79 13.42
C ALA A 806 -2.90 23.32 13.85
N GLU A 807 -1.98 22.43 14.24
CA GLU A 807 -0.59 22.78 14.57
C GLU A 807 0.15 23.36 13.37
N GLN A 808 -0.05 22.78 12.19
CA GLN A 808 0.64 23.19 10.98
C GLN A 808 -0.07 24.31 10.21
N HIS A 809 -1.27 24.74 10.64
CA HIS A 809 -2.14 25.63 9.87
C HIS A 809 -1.44 26.91 9.40
N ALA A 810 -0.70 27.57 10.30
CA ALA A 810 0.04 28.78 10.00
C ALA A 810 1.14 28.57 8.94
N SER A 811 1.68 27.35 8.83
CA SER A 811 2.67 27.02 7.82
C SER A 811 2.06 26.98 6.41
N PHE A 812 0.76 26.72 6.25
CA PHE A 812 0.16 26.50 4.93
C PHE A 812 0.27 27.74 4.05
N GLN A 813 0.04 28.93 4.60
CA GLN A 813 0.18 30.21 3.91
C GLN A 813 0.58 31.28 4.94
N ALA A 814 1.59 32.09 4.62
CA ALA A 814 2.02 33.19 5.48
C ALA A 814 0.86 34.15 5.76
N GLU A 815 0.81 34.69 6.99
CA GLU A 815 -0.24 35.63 7.43
C GLU A 815 -1.66 35.04 7.40
N SER A 816 -1.82 33.71 7.38
CA SER A 816 -3.13 33.08 7.54
C SER A 816 -3.75 33.46 8.90
N PRO A 817 -5.03 33.83 8.94
CA PRO A 817 -5.75 33.98 10.21
C PRO A 817 -5.69 32.71 11.04
N ALA A 818 -5.79 32.85 12.37
CA ALA A 818 -5.82 31.70 13.27
C ALA A 818 -6.97 30.75 12.92
N LEU A 819 -6.71 29.44 13.02
CA LEU A 819 -7.72 28.43 12.72
C LEU A 819 -8.84 28.46 13.76
N SER A 820 -10.03 28.93 13.36
CA SER A 820 -11.19 29.05 14.26
C SER A 820 -11.71 27.69 14.75
N ALA A 821 -12.43 27.69 15.87
CA ALA A 821 -13.09 26.48 16.39
C ALA A 821 -14.05 25.87 15.35
N LYS A 822 -14.77 26.73 14.61
CA LYS A 822 -15.67 26.29 13.54
C LYS A 822 -14.92 25.67 12.36
N SER A 823 -13.77 26.21 11.98
CA SER A 823 -12.90 25.62 10.96
C SER A 823 -12.40 24.22 11.36
N LYS A 824 -12.08 24.01 12.65
CA LYS A 824 -11.71 22.68 13.18
C LYS A 824 -12.88 21.70 13.14
N GLU A 825 -14.09 22.16 13.48
CA GLU A 825 -15.31 21.36 13.39
C GLU A 825 -15.64 20.99 11.94
N ASN A 826 -15.57 21.94 11.02
CA ASN A 826 -15.77 21.71 9.59
C ASN A 826 -14.77 20.66 9.06
N LEU A 827 -13.48 20.81 9.38
CA LEU A 827 -12.46 19.85 8.97
C LEU A 827 -12.73 18.44 9.53
N ARG A 828 -13.15 18.36 10.81
CA ARG A 828 -13.56 17.09 11.45
C ARG A 828 -14.70 16.43 10.67
N GLU A 829 -15.72 17.18 10.29
CA GLU A 829 -16.86 16.65 9.52
C GLU A 829 -16.46 16.24 8.10
N ILE A 830 -15.53 16.95 7.45
CA ILE A 830 -15.01 16.53 6.13
C ILE A 830 -14.30 15.19 6.25
N VAL A 831 -13.39 15.02 7.21
CA VAL A 831 -12.65 13.77 7.39
C VAL A 831 -13.59 12.61 7.71
N LYS A 832 -14.59 12.84 8.59
CA LYS A 832 -15.65 11.85 8.87
C LYS A 832 -16.41 11.45 7.60
N ASN A 833 -16.82 12.41 6.77
CA ASN A 833 -17.59 12.11 5.55
C ASN A 833 -16.72 11.46 4.47
N ILE A 834 -15.41 11.72 4.42
CA ILE A 834 -14.46 10.97 3.57
C ILE A 834 -14.40 9.51 4.04
N ASN A 835 -14.25 9.27 5.34
CA ASN A 835 -14.23 7.92 5.90
C ASN A 835 -15.54 7.16 5.59
N ILE A 836 -16.69 7.81 5.77
CA ILE A 836 -18.01 7.25 5.43
C ILE A 836 -18.10 6.94 3.93
N TYR A 837 -17.66 7.86 3.08
CA TYR A 837 -17.73 7.67 1.62
C TYR A 837 -16.83 6.51 1.15
N VAL A 838 -15.59 6.44 1.65
CA VAL A 838 -14.64 5.37 1.36
C VAL A 838 -15.20 4.02 1.81
N ASP A 839 -15.72 3.95 3.04
CA ASP A 839 -16.31 2.73 3.59
C ASP A 839 -17.55 2.29 2.79
N LYS A 840 -18.52 3.19 2.60
CA LYS A 840 -19.80 2.91 1.92
C LYS A 840 -19.62 2.48 0.47
N ASN A 841 -18.71 3.13 -0.26
CA ASN A 841 -18.50 2.86 -1.69
C ASN A 841 -17.38 1.84 -1.94
N ARG A 842 -16.75 1.32 -0.88
CA ARG A 842 -15.59 0.41 -0.96
C ARG A 842 -14.50 0.98 -1.87
N GLU A 843 -14.28 2.29 -1.75
CA GLU A 843 -13.44 3.05 -2.67
C GLU A 843 -12.05 3.28 -2.07
N MET A 844 -11.00 2.98 -2.84
CA MET A 844 -9.61 3.20 -2.39
C MET A 844 -9.10 4.55 -2.92
N LEU A 845 -8.87 5.50 -2.01
CA LEU A 845 -8.28 6.81 -2.31
C LEU A 845 -6.83 6.85 -1.83
N THR A 846 -5.90 7.13 -2.73
CA THR A 846 -4.49 7.22 -2.31
C THR A 846 -4.25 8.45 -1.43
N ILE A 847 -3.17 8.42 -0.63
CA ILE A 847 -2.68 9.61 0.09
C ILE A 847 -2.57 10.80 -0.87
N TYR A 848 -2.12 10.57 -2.10
CA TYR A 848 -1.92 11.65 -3.06
C TYR A 848 -3.22 12.27 -3.56
N GLU A 849 -4.24 11.47 -3.83
CA GLU A 849 -5.58 11.95 -4.22
C GLU A 849 -6.22 12.74 -3.07
N LEU A 850 -6.19 12.17 -1.85
CA LEU A 850 -6.69 12.83 -0.64
C LEU A 850 -6.00 14.18 -0.38
N SER A 851 -4.67 14.22 -0.55
CA SER A 851 -3.87 15.44 -0.36
C SER A 851 -4.36 16.58 -1.25
N TYR A 852 -4.63 16.29 -2.53
CA TYR A 852 -5.11 17.27 -3.48
C TYR A 852 -6.57 17.69 -3.20
N MET A 853 -7.42 16.75 -2.77
CA MET A 853 -8.79 17.03 -2.35
C MET A 853 -8.84 17.99 -1.15
N PHE A 854 -8.07 17.72 -0.09
CA PHE A 854 -7.98 18.63 1.07
C PHE A 854 -7.38 19.99 0.72
N ALA A 855 -6.37 20.02 -0.16
CA ALA A 855 -5.78 21.27 -0.65
C ALA A 855 -6.80 22.13 -1.39
N THR A 856 -7.61 21.51 -2.25
CA THR A 856 -8.70 22.17 -2.96
C THR A 856 -9.75 22.66 -1.99
N ALA A 857 -10.23 21.82 -1.07
CA ALA A 857 -11.21 22.18 -0.07
C ALA A 857 -10.75 23.36 0.81
N ARG A 858 -9.46 23.38 1.21
CA ARG A 858 -8.88 24.50 1.96
C ARG A 858 -8.95 25.81 1.17
N HIS A 859 -8.69 25.75 -0.13
CA HIS A 859 -8.61 26.93 -0.98
C HIS A 859 -9.98 27.45 -1.40
N GLU A 860 -10.83 26.56 -1.93
CA GLU A 860 -12.14 26.92 -2.48
C GLU A 860 -13.11 27.29 -1.36
N ALA A 861 -13.15 26.52 -0.26
CA ALA A 861 -14.09 26.73 0.83
C ALA A 861 -13.53 27.65 1.93
N TYR A 862 -12.79 28.70 1.57
CA TYR A 862 -12.37 29.73 2.52
C TYR A 862 -13.33 30.92 2.52
N ASN A 863 -14.04 31.09 3.64
CA ASN A 863 -14.89 32.24 3.86
C ASN A 863 -14.07 33.40 4.44
N TYR A 864 -13.63 34.28 3.56
CA TYR A 864 -12.78 35.42 3.90
C TYR A 864 -13.47 36.49 4.76
N THR A 865 -14.81 36.57 4.79
CA THR A 865 -15.52 37.63 5.54
C THR A 865 -15.47 37.40 7.05
N ILE A 866 -15.32 36.14 7.47
CA ILE A 866 -15.25 35.72 8.88
C ILE A 866 -14.02 34.86 9.17
N ALA A 867 -13.06 34.81 8.25
CA ALA A 867 -11.84 34.01 8.34
C ALA A 867 -12.08 32.52 8.69
N GLU A 868 -13.08 31.90 8.07
CA GLU A 868 -13.43 30.49 8.28
C GLU A 868 -12.93 29.61 7.15
N TYR A 869 -12.09 28.62 7.46
CA TYR A 869 -11.63 27.62 6.51
C TYR A 869 -12.59 26.43 6.47
N PHE A 870 -12.63 25.77 5.31
CA PHE A 870 -13.50 24.61 5.06
C PHE A 870 -14.99 24.92 5.28
N SER A 871 -15.40 26.15 5.02
CA SER A 871 -16.75 26.64 5.25
C SER A 871 -17.78 25.94 4.35
N ALA A 872 -18.95 25.61 4.90
CA ALA A 872 -20.09 25.13 4.12
C ALA A 872 -20.88 26.29 3.46
N ALA A 873 -20.48 27.55 3.68
CA ALA A 873 -21.16 28.70 3.08
C ALA A 873 -21.11 28.67 1.54
N PRO A 874 -22.16 29.11 0.86
CA PRO A 874 -22.14 29.31 -0.59
C PRO A 874 -21.17 30.44 -0.99
N GLU A 875 -20.91 30.60 -2.29
CA GLU A 875 -20.23 31.77 -2.84
C GLU A 875 -20.88 33.06 -2.32
N ILE A 876 -20.04 34.00 -1.86
CA ILE A 876 -20.45 35.20 -1.13
C ILE A 876 -20.43 36.40 -2.07
N GLY A 877 -21.53 37.15 -2.07
CA GLY A 877 -21.69 38.39 -2.82
C GLY A 877 -23.10 38.96 -2.65
N SER A 878 -23.31 40.21 -3.07
CA SER A 878 -24.67 40.72 -3.26
C SER A 878 -25.40 39.92 -4.34
N VAL A 879 -26.73 39.96 -4.39
CA VAL A 879 -27.48 39.27 -5.46
C VAL A 879 -26.98 39.69 -6.85
N SER A 880 -26.71 40.99 -7.05
CA SER A 880 -26.19 41.54 -8.30
C SER A 880 -24.77 41.06 -8.68
N TYR A 881 -23.95 40.64 -7.71
CA TYR A 881 -22.64 40.06 -8.02
C TYR A 881 -22.76 38.76 -8.85
N PHE A 882 -23.88 38.05 -8.71
CA PHE A 882 -24.14 36.80 -9.42
C PHE A 882 -24.79 37.00 -10.79
N ASP A 883 -25.07 38.24 -11.18
CA ASP A 883 -25.61 38.57 -12.51
C ASP A 883 -24.65 38.13 -13.62
N LYS A 884 -23.33 38.03 -13.33
CA LYS A 884 -22.33 37.47 -14.25
C LYS A 884 -22.58 36.01 -14.66
N TYR A 885 -23.43 35.28 -13.93
CA TYR A 885 -23.85 33.91 -14.23
C TYR A 885 -25.28 33.83 -14.76
N ASP A 886 -25.93 34.97 -14.98
CA ASP A 886 -27.36 35.03 -15.31
C ASP A 886 -27.59 35.15 -16.83
N PRO A 887 -28.58 34.44 -17.41
CA PRO A 887 -28.85 34.50 -18.84
C PRO A 887 -29.49 35.83 -19.29
N VAL A 888 -30.02 36.62 -18.35
CA VAL A 888 -30.69 37.91 -18.64
C VAL A 888 -29.92 39.07 -18.04
N LEU A 889 -29.53 38.98 -16.76
CA LEU A 889 -28.95 40.09 -16.01
C LEU A 889 -27.46 40.33 -16.31
N ALA A 890 -26.75 39.36 -16.92
CA ALA A 890 -25.34 39.55 -17.20
C ALA A 890 -25.10 40.71 -18.17
N ALA A 891 -24.15 41.58 -17.82
CA ALA A 891 -23.87 42.81 -18.57
C ALA A 891 -23.42 42.57 -20.04
N SER A 892 -22.65 41.51 -20.30
CA SER A 892 -22.13 41.20 -21.65
C SER A 892 -22.90 40.07 -22.33
N ALA A 893 -23.03 40.15 -23.66
CA ALA A 893 -23.64 39.08 -24.47
C ALA A 893 -22.91 37.74 -24.28
N ALA A 894 -21.58 37.76 -24.24
CA ALA A 894 -20.76 36.57 -24.00
C ALA A 894 -21.06 35.90 -22.64
N HIS A 895 -21.33 36.66 -21.58
CA HIS A 895 -21.72 36.08 -20.29
C HIS A 895 -23.13 35.48 -20.33
N ARG A 896 -24.09 36.13 -21.01
CA ARG A 896 -25.44 35.58 -21.21
C ARG A 896 -25.40 34.27 -22.01
N GLU A 897 -24.63 34.24 -23.11
CA GLU A 897 -24.42 33.04 -23.92
C GLU A 897 -23.76 31.91 -23.12
N ARG A 898 -22.75 32.24 -22.31
CA ARG A 898 -22.11 31.26 -21.41
C ARG A 898 -23.09 30.72 -20.37
N ALA A 899 -23.94 31.57 -19.80
CA ALA A 899 -24.95 31.16 -18.81
C ALA A 899 -25.95 30.17 -19.43
N VAL A 900 -26.48 30.49 -20.61
CA VAL A 900 -27.37 29.60 -21.37
C VAL A 900 -26.68 28.28 -21.72
N GLY A 901 -25.43 28.33 -22.21
CA GLY A 901 -24.65 27.13 -22.53
C GLY A 901 -24.37 26.22 -21.31
N ASN A 902 -24.40 26.77 -20.10
CA ASN A 902 -24.25 26.03 -18.84
C ASN A 902 -25.59 25.72 -18.15
N GLY A 903 -26.71 25.92 -18.85
CA GLY A 903 -28.05 25.51 -18.42
C GLY A 903 -28.82 26.55 -17.62
N ASN A 904 -28.25 27.71 -17.32
CA ASN A 904 -29.01 28.80 -16.70
C ASN A 904 -29.84 29.47 -17.80
N THR A 905 -31.17 29.35 -17.74
CA THR A 905 -32.08 29.77 -18.83
C THR A 905 -33.14 30.78 -18.40
N VAL A 906 -33.28 31.02 -17.09
CA VAL A 906 -34.24 31.97 -16.53
C VAL A 906 -33.52 33.04 -15.71
N GLN A 907 -34.04 34.27 -15.74
CA GLN A 907 -33.56 35.35 -14.87
C GLN A 907 -33.61 34.92 -13.39
N GLY A 908 -32.51 35.11 -12.67
CA GLY A 908 -32.31 34.65 -11.29
C GLY A 908 -31.56 33.32 -11.17
N ASP A 909 -31.39 32.56 -12.27
CA ASP A 909 -30.62 31.31 -12.27
C ASP A 909 -29.15 31.55 -11.87
N GLY A 910 -28.59 32.74 -12.18
CA GLY A 910 -27.23 33.09 -11.80
C GLY A 910 -27.02 33.05 -10.28
N PHE A 911 -27.93 33.65 -9.52
CA PHE A 911 -27.90 33.60 -8.05
C PHE A 911 -28.27 32.20 -7.52
N LYS A 912 -29.26 31.55 -8.13
CA LYS A 912 -29.77 30.24 -7.69
C LYS A 912 -28.68 29.16 -7.76
N TYR A 913 -27.97 29.06 -8.89
CA TYR A 913 -26.95 28.04 -9.17
C TYR A 913 -25.50 28.53 -8.99
N ARG A 914 -25.28 29.45 -8.04
CA ARG A 914 -23.96 29.89 -7.59
C ARG A 914 -23.18 28.79 -6.84
N GLY A 915 -21.89 29.00 -6.63
CA GLY A 915 -21.00 28.01 -6.02
C GLY A 915 -21.44 27.54 -4.62
N ARG A 916 -21.45 26.22 -4.39
CA ARG A 916 -21.70 25.59 -3.07
C ARG A 916 -20.77 24.42 -2.79
N GLY A 917 -20.50 24.18 -1.50
CA GLY A 917 -19.71 23.05 -1.03
C GLY A 917 -18.20 23.19 -1.30
N LEU A 918 -17.45 22.12 -1.03
CA LEU A 918 -15.97 22.12 -1.00
C LEU A 918 -15.26 22.46 -2.31
N VAL A 919 -15.99 22.44 -3.42
CA VAL A 919 -15.48 22.74 -4.78
C VAL A 919 -16.29 23.84 -5.46
N HIS A 920 -17.18 24.53 -4.73
CA HIS A 920 -18.08 25.55 -5.26
C HIS A 920 -18.81 25.10 -6.54
N LEU A 921 -19.58 24.00 -6.45
CA LEU A 921 -20.40 23.48 -7.55
C LEU A 921 -21.27 24.61 -8.11
N THR A 922 -21.08 24.95 -9.39
CA THR A 922 -21.69 26.11 -10.06
C THR A 922 -22.31 25.69 -11.38
N TRP A 923 -23.35 26.41 -11.82
CA TRP A 923 -24.15 26.21 -13.04
C TRP A 923 -25.19 25.09 -12.98
N LYS A 924 -26.40 25.35 -13.49
CA LYS A 924 -27.52 24.41 -13.46
C LYS A 924 -27.17 23.04 -14.04
N ASN A 925 -26.39 22.97 -15.13
CA ASN A 925 -25.97 21.70 -15.71
C ASN A 925 -25.16 20.82 -14.75
N ASN A 926 -24.29 21.41 -13.92
CA ASN A 926 -23.50 20.63 -12.97
C ASN A 926 -24.36 20.18 -11.77
N TYR A 927 -25.30 21.01 -11.31
CA TYR A 927 -26.31 20.60 -10.34
C TYR A 927 -27.20 19.47 -10.87
N GLN A 928 -27.56 19.51 -12.16
CA GLN A 928 -28.31 18.43 -12.81
C GLN A 928 -27.50 17.13 -12.88
N LYS A 929 -26.22 17.18 -13.31
CA LYS A 929 -25.36 15.99 -13.31
C LYS A 929 -25.22 15.38 -11.92
N ALA A 930 -25.08 16.20 -10.88
CA ALA A 930 -25.03 15.72 -9.50
C ALA A 930 -26.36 15.09 -9.07
N LYS A 931 -27.50 15.67 -9.47
CA LYS A 931 -28.83 15.10 -9.21
C LYS A 931 -28.98 13.73 -9.85
N ASP A 932 -28.58 13.60 -11.12
CA ASP A 932 -28.69 12.35 -11.86
C ASP A 932 -27.80 11.25 -11.26
N TYR A 933 -26.63 11.62 -10.75
CA TYR A 933 -25.70 10.66 -10.14
C TYR A 933 -26.08 10.25 -8.71
N PHE A 934 -26.45 11.20 -7.85
CA PHE A 934 -26.71 10.93 -6.44
C PHE A 934 -28.19 10.70 -6.10
N GLY A 935 -29.11 10.96 -7.04
CA GLY A 935 -30.55 10.85 -6.81
C GLY A 935 -31.14 11.89 -5.85
N ILE A 936 -30.39 12.96 -5.55
CA ILE A 936 -30.79 14.06 -4.65
C ILE A 936 -31.17 15.28 -5.50
N ASP A 937 -32.27 15.95 -5.19
CA ASP A 937 -32.73 17.09 -6.00
C ASP A 937 -31.95 18.39 -5.78
N PHE A 938 -30.72 18.43 -6.27
CA PHE A 938 -29.89 19.64 -6.21
C PHE A 938 -30.36 20.75 -7.16
N VAL A 939 -31.27 20.48 -8.09
CA VAL A 939 -31.76 21.50 -9.04
C VAL A 939 -32.95 22.27 -8.47
N GLY A 940 -33.86 21.55 -7.80
CA GLY A 940 -34.95 22.13 -7.02
C GLY A 940 -34.47 22.79 -5.73
N SER A 941 -33.55 22.12 -5.02
CA SER A 941 -32.99 22.51 -3.72
C SER A 941 -31.46 22.61 -3.75
N PRO A 942 -30.88 23.64 -4.41
CA PRO A 942 -29.43 23.75 -4.60
C PRO A 942 -28.64 23.89 -3.29
N GLU A 943 -29.25 24.38 -2.21
CA GLU A 943 -28.69 24.43 -0.86
C GLU A 943 -28.20 23.07 -0.33
N GLU A 944 -28.82 21.96 -0.77
CA GLU A 944 -28.40 20.61 -0.37
C GLU A 944 -26.96 20.27 -0.78
N ALA A 945 -26.42 20.94 -1.80
CA ALA A 945 -25.03 20.74 -2.24
C ALA A 945 -23.99 21.35 -1.29
N ALA A 946 -24.40 22.13 -0.29
CA ALA A 946 -23.48 22.84 0.61
C ALA A 946 -22.91 21.94 1.73
N GLY A 947 -23.77 21.14 2.37
CA GLY A 947 -23.40 20.34 3.54
C GLY A 947 -22.40 19.22 3.21
N PHE A 948 -21.47 18.93 4.14
CA PHE A 948 -20.37 17.97 3.92
C PHE A 948 -20.81 16.55 3.56
N LYS A 949 -22.00 16.13 4.03
CA LYS A 949 -22.63 14.86 3.64
C LYS A 949 -22.80 14.70 2.12
N ASN A 950 -23.05 15.81 1.42
CA ASN A 950 -23.26 15.83 -0.03
C ASN A 950 -22.03 16.41 -0.76
N SER A 951 -21.40 17.45 -0.22
CA SER A 951 -20.28 18.12 -0.88
C SER A 951 -18.99 17.30 -0.92
N VAL A 952 -18.73 16.43 0.06
CA VAL A 952 -17.61 15.47 0.01
C VAL A 952 -17.79 14.45 -1.12
N PRO A 953 -18.92 13.71 -1.22
CA PRO A 953 -19.19 12.84 -2.37
C PRO A 953 -19.10 13.57 -3.71
N ILE A 954 -19.68 14.77 -3.83
CA ILE A 954 -19.64 15.57 -5.07
C ILE A 954 -18.19 15.90 -5.45
N MET A 955 -17.35 16.30 -4.49
CA MET A 955 -15.93 16.57 -4.72
C MET A 955 -15.20 15.32 -5.22
N ILE A 956 -15.34 14.18 -4.52
CA ILE A 956 -14.62 12.95 -4.85
C ILE A 956 -15.04 12.44 -6.23
N TRP A 957 -16.34 12.28 -6.47
CA TRP A 957 -16.89 11.86 -7.76
C TRP A 957 -16.49 12.82 -8.88
N GLY A 958 -16.69 14.12 -8.67
CA GLY A 958 -16.47 15.12 -9.70
C GLY A 958 -15.00 15.23 -10.12
N MET A 959 -14.07 15.13 -9.16
CA MET A 959 -12.64 15.11 -9.47
C MET A 959 -12.21 13.83 -10.17
N LYS A 960 -12.74 12.66 -9.77
CA LYS A 960 -12.37 11.38 -10.38
C LYS A 960 -12.90 11.22 -11.78
N GLU A 961 -14.13 11.63 -12.02
CA GLU A 961 -14.77 11.49 -13.34
C GLU A 961 -14.60 12.71 -14.24
N GLY A 962 -13.98 13.78 -13.72
CA GLY A 962 -13.71 15.00 -14.47
C GLY A 962 -14.98 15.78 -14.79
N ILE A 963 -15.96 15.76 -13.90
CA ILE A 963 -17.30 16.32 -14.14
C ILE A 963 -17.27 17.84 -14.36
N PHE A 964 -16.32 18.53 -13.71
CA PHE A 964 -16.25 19.99 -13.68
C PHE A 964 -15.65 20.58 -14.96
N THR A 965 -14.58 19.98 -15.48
CA THR A 965 -13.78 20.53 -16.61
C THR A 965 -13.44 19.49 -17.70
N ASN A 966 -13.96 18.26 -17.60
CA ASN A 966 -13.57 17.08 -18.37
C ASN A 966 -12.15 16.56 -18.08
N GLN A 967 -11.49 17.07 -17.04
CA GLN A 967 -10.16 16.64 -16.62
C GLN A 967 -10.25 15.77 -15.37
N LYS A 968 -9.70 14.55 -15.42
CA LYS A 968 -9.75 13.60 -14.30
C LYS A 968 -8.54 13.76 -13.38
N LEU A 969 -8.74 13.65 -12.08
CA LEU A 969 -7.64 13.69 -11.11
C LEU A 969 -6.60 12.60 -11.38
N GLY A 970 -7.04 11.39 -11.75
CA GLY A 970 -6.17 10.26 -12.10
C GLY A 970 -5.20 10.53 -13.26
N THR A 971 -5.45 11.53 -14.10
CA THR A 971 -4.54 11.95 -15.17
C THR A 971 -3.30 12.65 -14.62
N TYR A 972 -3.42 13.35 -13.50
CA TYR A 972 -2.36 14.16 -12.90
C TYR A 972 -1.75 13.52 -11.65
N VAL A 973 -2.57 12.80 -10.89
CA VAL A 973 -2.20 12.16 -9.63
C VAL A 973 -2.59 10.68 -9.69
N ASN A 974 -1.60 9.80 -9.77
CA ASN A 974 -1.76 8.34 -9.86
C ASN A 974 -0.50 7.62 -9.34
N ASN A 975 -0.45 6.28 -9.47
CA ASN A 975 0.65 5.45 -8.96
C ASN A 975 2.04 5.82 -9.50
N THR A 976 2.14 6.51 -10.63
CA THR A 976 3.42 6.86 -11.27
C THR A 976 3.64 8.36 -11.44
N THR A 977 2.61 9.18 -11.21
CA THR A 977 2.60 10.62 -11.50
C THR A 977 2.02 11.39 -10.33
N LYS A 978 2.73 12.43 -9.86
CA LYS A 978 2.29 13.32 -8.78
C LYS A 978 2.38 14.78 -9.21
N ASP A 979 1.49 15.19 -10.11
CA ASP A 979 1.41 16.55 -10.65
C ASP A 979 0.26 17.36 -10.01
N TYR A 980 0.48 17.86 -8.78
CA TYR A 980 -0.52 18.70 -8.11
C TYR A 980 -0.77 20.04 -8.78
N GLN A 981 0.20 20.56 -9.55
CA GLN A 981 -0.01 21.83 -10.26
C GLN A 981 -0.90 21.63 -11.48
N GLY A 982 -0.66 20.58 -12.28
CA GLY A 982 -1.51 20.19 -13.39
C GLY A 982 -2.91 19.80 -12.94
N ALA A 983 -3.03 19.17 -11.78
CA ALA A 983 -4.31 18.81 -11.18
C ALA A 983 -5.26 20.00 -10.97
N ARG A 984 -4.75 21.25 -10.95
CA ARG A 984 -5.62 22.45 -10.92
C ARG A 984 -6.70 22.42 -12.00
N LYS A 985 -6.34 21.89 -13.18
CA LYS A 985 -7.22 21.73 -14.34
C LYS A 985 -8.48 20.91 -14.08
N VAL A 986 -8.49 20.08 -13.04
CA VAL A 986 -9.65 19.26 -12.62
C VAL A 986 -10.80 20.12 -12.09
N ILE A 987 -10.48 21.24 -11.45
CA ILE A 987 -11.46 22.12 -10.79
C ILE A 987 -11.65 23.42 -11.56
N ASN A 988 -10.55 24.05 -11.96
CA ASN A 988 -10.56 25.31 -12.69
C ASN A 988 -9.36 25.35 -13.65
N GLY A 989 -9.03 26.48 -14.28
CA GLY A 989 -7.92 26.58 -15.23
C GLY A 989 -6.53 26.28 -14.65
N SER A 990 -5.74 27.31 -14.39
CA SER A 990 -4.37 27.18 -13.86
C SER A 990 -4.04 28.24 -12.81
N ASP A 991 -5.08 28.88 -12.29
CA ASP A 991 -5.06 29.84 -11.20
C ASP A 991 -4.57 29.17 -9.91
N GLN A 992 -3.75 29.88 -9.13
CA GLN A 992 -3.29 29.44 -7.81
C GLN A 992 -2.66 28.02 -7.77
N LYS A 993 -2.30 27.44 -8.92
CA LYS A 993 -1.81 26.06 -9.03
C LYS A 993 -0.61 25.75 -8.15
N VAL A 994 0.33 26.72 -8.03
CA VAL A 994 1.52 26.59 -7.19
C VAL A 994 1.13 26.60 -5.71
N LEU A 995 0.21 27.48 -5.33
CA LEU A 995 -0.25 27.64 -3.96
C LEU A 995 -1.02 26.39 -3.50
N ILE A 996 -1.99 25.93 -4.29
CA ILE A 996 -2.77 24.71 -3.99
C ILE A 996 -1.87 23.47 -3.96
N ALA A 997 -0.91 23.35 -4.90
CA ALA A 997 0.07 22.26 -4.86
C ALA A 997 0.95 22.29 -3.59
N SER A 998 1.28 23.48 -3.08
CA SER A 998 2.00 23.63 -1.82
C SER A 998 1.15 23.16 -0.62
N TYR A 999 -0.16 23.38 -0.65
CA TYR A 999 -1.08 22.84 0.36
C TYR A 999 -1.16 21.32 0.28
N ALA A 1000 -1.28 20.77 -0.93
CA ALA A 1000 -1.35 19.32 -1.13
C ALA A 1000 -0.11 18.62 -0.57
N THR A 1001 1.08 19.17 -0.79
CA THR A 1001 2.34 18.63 -0.26
C THR A 1001 2.35 18.59 1.29
N LYS A 1002 1.73 19.58 1.96
CA LYS A 1002 1.62 19.60 3.43
C LYS A 1002 0.56 18.63 3.94
N PHE A 1003 -0.59 18.53 3.25
CA PHE A 1003 -1.59 17.51 3.56
C PHE A 1003 -1.06 16.09 3.38
N GLU A 1004 -0.18 15.86 2.40
CA GLU A 1004 0.48 14.58 2.19
C GLU A 1004 1.24 14.14 3.45
N ALA A 1005 2.02 15.04 4.06
CA ALA A 1005 2.76 14.76 5.29
C ALA A 1005 1.83 14.43 6.47
N ILE A 1006 0.71 15.16 6.60
CA ILE A 1006 -0.29 14.88 7.65
C ILE A 1006 -0.93 13.51 7.41
N LEU A 1007 -1.39 13.22 6.19
CA LEU A 1007 -2.05 11.96 5.84
C LEU A 1007 -1.14 10.74 6.05
N ARG A 1008 0.15 10.84 5.73
CA ARG A 1008 1.13 9.78 6.04
C ARG A 1008 1.19 9.43 7.52
N ALA A 1009 0.95 10.41 8.39
CA ALA A 1009 1.01 10.22 9.84
C ALA A 1009 -0.33 9.80 10.46
N THR A 1010 -1.46 10.10 9.80
CA THR A 1010 -2.79 10.00 10.40
C THR A 1010 -3.77 9.15 9.61
N SER A 1011 -3.35 8.45 8.56
CA SER A 1011 -4.24 7.62 7.76
C SER A 1011 -3.59 6.30 7.38
N VAL A 1012 -4.44 5.34 7.04
CA VAL A 1012 -4.06 4.04 6.46
C VAL A 1012 -4.23 4.02 4.94
N ALA A 1013 -4.46 5.19 4.32
CA ALA A 1013 -4.58 5.33 2.89
C ALA A 1013 -3.27 4.89 2.20
N PRO A 1014 -3.32 4.08 1.14
CA PRO A 1014 -2.10 3.62 0.48
C PRO A 1014 -1.49 4.73 -0.39
N GLU A 1015 -0.19 4.63 -0.66
CA GLU A 1015 0.47 5.51 -1.63
C GLU A 1015 0.15 5.14 -3.09
N THR A 1016 -0.16 3.87 -3.32
CA THR A 1016 -0.47 3.34 -4.65
C THR A 1016 -1.72 2.48 -4.58
N ARG A 1017 -2.55 2.54 -5.62
CA ARG A 1017 -3.67 1.60 -5.83
C ARG A 1017 -3.19 0.23 -6.25
#